data_AF-A0A944MGH9-F1
#
_entry.id   AF-A0A944MGH9-F1
#
_cell.length_a   1.000
_cell.length_b   1.000
_cell.length_c   1.000
_cell.angle_alpha   90.00
_cell.angle_beta   90.00
_cell.angle_gamma   90.00
#
_symmetry.space_group_name_H-M   'P 1'
#
loop_
_entity.id
_entity.type
_entity.pdbx_description
1 polymer ?
#
loop_
_entity_poly.entity_id
_entity_poly.type
_entity_poly.pdbx_seq_one_letter_code
_entity_poly.pdbx_strand_id
1 'polypeptide(L)'
;MKQSLFLLKKSHGLAIASIIFIFTLAFATGGAWASSDDEEEYRYEKEEGSSDSGNKEESEDHKGGDSSQDEGSADSDSVGGGGSGLALAPKNTFNIMMNYELGMHCTGFEFAYCCVLPPYNSILAQVVKTQQSGAGENAFARLLEGDPNVGLDALGRQTVLRDHDLDENGNFQRYVIEYWHEAQPREEAPRVVTQTSRMISAVEGNSLLMWNTIADSAVVDGNGALVLSGEGGNPRLYDDPDGANVKGVMLGDGDFDDPTDDYWNAVWNHLYIYADLEGANPENTSLEGKKIRLGVTGHIEYPDDCGAGLHPMGPVSHPDGLPTNPAVPNDCGGASNGNVLTFSGEHGTVVYTQMKVLENLPITLTSPRIWEALGLPLTPFEDSINFFANPGAMYEESVRPFVAMKARLRHYDENAYGGMGEPVTQNGVPVEGFGTAPIDIPNCERCHSEVDTTNSPHRTGDEVWSMVKQEYDFWMGYYGIIEGEESDWYPRLKSAAISILGLHDQNHGTGFLDNYPACTTAEECDAYAADLSAQNGRPIFAQSTRIGEATVLCQRCHADNVIAQVKSASFMDEEGVDRVILPMSEAIHQTHRGAGEGGPIAFTDSFGRFGGCQGCHPAHRSNGDMAGYPITEEGDNFYADTDNRLGAGGCFVGRDVHSNPFKDIDGAGTPEHLTAVGEWLRVNVSQNQAGYADSDRDNRGIWCTNCHNQLSQEIWKRENMVSLIKGEPGQDATGQDAVNIRALGSLGEIADALDVSLEQAESWLDPRDPTVFPTADGVTRETEETMGIWRRDPGLCAYLGGSTDPALDAKLATIEVAGDVGACSTGSAAPGPDCDGNGNADFQICGSFDGDGDFSVNILTLCTTDDCVAEAQAGLNGSMAAPVPFSAATDGRDHWLAAGEPHCADCHKAPYVEPSGHQPGNDHSPFNYPRKAGLMRYSRGHRDITCQGCHESIHGLYPVAPHLEQGPGVDGVDSTTYAQAAYLNSDDSHGPLKCGSCHMYETLTDNPDAQIPARVCEPGEDGGNCDGGGGLAFDGVPITSDFDAAVSWAHTFTDNHDPTEDFCLSCHDNENDDVSVQEEEWLEHAMKGRVSRKTMDQVEVALAGAVFGSDDPLNTVCQGCHGDERQEVACDGEDGREWKLHLSEGRVSESVWEHVSTDLTGSTCEW
;
A
#
# COMPACT_ATOMS: atom_id res chain seq x y z
N MET A 1 42.94 -42.24 6.76
CA MET A 1 44.29 -42.85 6.63
C MET A 1 44.60 -43.01 5.14
N LYS A 2 45.42 -42.13 4.52
CA LYS A 2 45.72 -42.06 3.06
C LYS A 2 44.49 -41.85 2.15
N GLN A 3 44.28 -40.65 1.58
CA GLN A 3 44.82 -40.13 0.30
C GLN A 3 43.70 -40.13 -0.79
N SER A 4 43.55 -39.13 -1.67
CA SER A 4 44.44 -38.01 -2.07
C SER A 4 43.67 -36.76 -2.55
N LEU A 5 44.28 -35.58 -2.34
CA LEU A 5 44.37 -34.34 -3.18
C LEU A 5 43.14 -33.85 -4.00
N PHE A 6 42.87 -32.55 -4.14
CA PHE A 6 43.76 -31.37 -4.12
C PHE A 6 43.30 -30.25 -3.14
N LEU A 7 44.13 -29.21 -2.93
CA LEU A 7 43.87 -28.11 -1.97
C LEU A 7 44.47 -26.74 -2.39
N LEU A 8 43.99 -25.66 -1.77
CA LEU A 8 44.21 -24.22 -2.09
C LEU A 8 45.25 -23.50 -1.19
N LYS A 9 45.69 -22.30 -1.64
CA LYS A 9 46.19 -21.12 -0.84
C LYS A 9 47.44 -21.43 0.06
N LYS A 10 48.09 -20.53 0.84
CA LYS A 10 48.22 -19.05 1.11
C LYS A 10 49.78 -18.83 1.34
N SER A 11 50.46 -17.72 1.70
CA SER A 11 50.22 -16.30 2.04
C SER A 11 51.58 -15.53 2.18
N HIS A 12 51.67 -14.29 1.67
CA HIS A 12 52.42 -13.05 2.10
C HIS A 12 53.88 -13.03 2.68
N GLY A 13 54.57 -11.87 2.51
CA GLY A 13 55.42 -11.27 3.58
C GLY A 13 56.71 -10.47 3.25
N LEU A 14 56.65 -9.11 3.24
CA LEU A 14 57.65 -8.08 3.69
C LEU A 14 59.13 -8.06 3.15
N ALA A 15 59.95 -6.98 3.16
CA ALA A 15 59.76 -5.50 3.25
C ALA A 15 61.08 -4.66 3.04
N ILE A 16 60.94 -3.39 2.58
CA ILE A 16 61.72 -2.14 2.92
C ILE A 16 63.16 -1.85 2.37
N ALA A 17 63.41 -0.54 2.04
CA ALA A 17 64.69 0.22 1.88
C ALA A 17 65.55 -0.03 0.60
N SER A 18 66.35 0.88 -0.02
CA SER A 18 66.72 2.33 0.16
C SER A 18 67.69 2.77 -0.99
N ILE A 19 68.06 4.02 -1.35
CA ILE A 19 67.60 5.44 -1.18
C ILE A 19 68.46 6.37 -2.12
N ILE A 20 68.17 7.69 -2.25
CA ILE A 20 69.02 8.78 -2.87
C ILE A 20 69.14 8.80 -4.43
N PHE A 21 69.26 9.91 -5.20
CA PHE A 21 68.99 11.39 -5.16
C PHE A 21 69.53 11.97 -6.52
N ILE A 22 69.31 13.18 -7.09
CA ILE A 22 68.72 14.53 -6.81
C ILE A 22 68.04 15.01 -8.15
N PHE A 23 67.72 16.25 -8.58
CA PHE A 23 67.88 17.69 -8.25
C PHE A 23 66.71 18.45 -9.00
N THR A 24 65.80 19.21 -8.35
CA THR A 24 65.73 20.70 -8.18
C THR A 24 65.57 21.56 -9.45
N LEU A 25 64.83 22.69 -9.47
CA LEU A 25 64.21 23.60 -8.46
C LEU A 25 62.91 24.23 -9.10
N ALA A 26 62.04 25.12 -8.56
CA ALA A 26 62.08 26.05 -7.42
C ALA A 26 60.68 26.54 -6.90
N PHE A 27 60.72 27.63 -6.10
CA PHE A 27 59.67 28.41 -5.40
C PHE A 27 58.83 29.34 -6.32
N ALA A 28 57.73 30.03 -5.90
CA ALA A 28 57.36 30.56 -4.56
C ALA A 28 55.83 30.65 -4.27
N THR A 29 55.43 31.36 -3.20
CA THR A 29 54.16 31.21 -2.45
C THR A 29 53.29 32.48 -2.27
N GLY A 30 51.97 32.29 -2.06
CA GLY A 30 51.01 33.26 -1.48
C GLY A 30 50.24 34.15 -2.49
N GLY A 31 49.03 34.64 -2.20
CA GLY A 31 48.14 34.45 -1.04
C GLY A 31 47.14 35.61 -0.85
N ALA A 32 46.05 35.40 -0.09
CA ALA A 32 44.97 36.37 0.23
C ALA A 32 44.09 36.80 -0.98
N TRP A 33 42.88 37.38 -0.86
CA TRP A 33 41.80 37.43 0.16
C TRP A 33 40.62 38.25 -0.43
N ALA A 34 39.49 38.30 0.29
CA ALA A 34 38.41 39.33 0.22
C ALA A 34 37.34 39.25 -0.90
N SER A 35 36.12 39.58 -0.48
CA SER A 35 34.91 39.83 -1.26
C SER A 35 34.78 41.31 -1.68
N SER A 36 33.89 41.57 -2.64
CA SER A 36 32.95 42.69 -2.62
C SER A 36 31.90 42.47 -3.74
N ASP A 37 30.61 42.27 -3.50
CA ASP A 37 29.57 43.13 -2.89
C ASP A 37 28.75 43.85 -4.02
N ASP A 38 27.42 43.76 -3.93
CA ASP A 38 26.39 44.78 -4.30
C ASP A 38 26.23 45.22 -5.79
N GLU A 39 25.05 45.59 -6.32
CA GLU A 39 23.65 45.69 -5.83
C GLU A 39 22.68 45.92 -7.05
N GLU A 40 21.35 45.72 -6.87
CA GLU A 40 20.22 46.52 -7.45
C GLU A 40 19.97 46.66 -9.00
N GLU A 41 18.76 46.94 -9.53
CA GLU A 41 17.35 46.84 -9.06
C GLU A 41 16.34 46.88 -10.26
N TYR A 42 15.17 46.24 -10.10
CA TYR A 42 13.80 46.44 -10.66
C TYR A 42 13.40 46.95 -12.09
N ARG A 43 12.38 46.22 -12.61
CA ARG A 43 11.06 46.63 -13.18
C ARG A 43 10.91 47.19 -14.62
N TYR A 44 10.09 46.46 -15.38
CA TYR A 44 8.83 46.88 -16.04
C TYR A 44 8.64 48.35 -16.48
N GLU A 45 8.32 48.54 -17.77
CA GLU A 45 6.96 48.92 -18.18
C GLU A 45 6.67 48.50 -19.65
N LYS A 46 5.45 48.76 -20.16
CA LYS A 46 4.84 48.17 -21.38
C LYS A 46 4.58 49.25 -22.46
N GLU A 47 3.74 48.93 -23.46
CA GLU A 47 3.16 49.83 -24.50
C GLU A 47 4.09 50.25 -25.68
N GLU A 48 3.63 50.48 -26.93
CA GLU A 48 2.40 50.04 -27.65
C GLU A 48 2.58 50.18 -29.18
N GLY A 49 1.86 49.36 -29.98
CA GLY A 49 1.52 49.63 -31.39
C GLY A 49 2.64 49.54 -32.46
N SER A 50 2.38 49.70 -33.77
CA SER A 50 1.10 49.73 -34.51
C SER A 50 1.35 49.79 -36.04
N SER A 51 0.56 49.06 -36.85
CA SER A 51 0.25 49.34 -38.29
C SER A 51 1.43 49.24 -39.32
N ASP A 52 1.24 49.19 -40.65
CA ASP A 52 0.03 49.23 -41.51
C ASP A 52 0.26 48.59 -42.91
N SER A 53 -0.82 48.09 -43.54
CA SER A 53 -1.06 48.01 -45.01
C SER A 53 -0.15 47.18 -45.95
N GLY A 54 -0.71 46.70 -47.09
CA GLY A 54 0.02 45.94 -48.13
C GLY A 54 -0.71 45.86 -49.49
N ASN A 55 -1.64 44.90 -49.62
CA ASN A 55 -2.72 44.81 -50.63
C ASN A 55 -2.37 44.51 -52.14
N LYS A 56 -3.19 43.62 -52.75
CA LYS A 56 -3.54 43.42 -54.20
C LYS A 56 -2.90 42.31 -55.08
N GLU A 57 -3.81 41.42 -55.56
CA GLU A 57 -4.15 41.07 -56.99
C GLU A 57 -3.07 40.58 -57.98
N GLU A 58 -3.29 39.64 -58.92
CA GLU A 58 -4.36 38.62 -59.18
C GLU A 58 -3.93 37.70 -60.37
N SER A 59 -4.69 36.62 -60.66
CA SER A 59 -4.81 35.86 -61.94
C SER A 59 -3.75 34.82 -62.40
N GLU A 60 -4.24 33.56 -62.59
CA GLU A 60 -4.17 32.63 -63.77
C GLU A 60 -2.80 32.40 -64.52
N ASP A 61 -2.42 31.22 -65.06
CA ASP A 61 -3.19 30.08 -65.60
C ASP A 61 -2.35 28.77 -65.85
N HIS A 62 -3.02 27.61 -66.02
CA HIS A 62 -2.68 26.40 -66.82
C HIS A 62 -1.47 25.43 -66.55
N LYS A 63 -1.80 24.22 -66.04
CA LYS A 63 -1.41 22.84 -66.46
C LYS A 63 0.06 22.34 -66.50
N GLY A 64 0.47 21.56 -65.48
CA GLY A 64 0.49 20.07 -65.48
C GLY A 64 1.69 19.27 -66.03
N GLY A 65 2.12 18.23 -65.29
CA GLY A 65 2.82 17.04 -65.83
C GLY A 65 3.95 16.38 -65.01
N ASP A 66 3.60 15.34 -64.22
CA ASP A 66 4.35 14.07 -63.97
C ASP A 66 5.74 14.03 -63.25
N SER A 67 6.00 12.88 -62.60
CA SER A 67 7.28 12.31 -62.11
C SER A 67 8.06 12.88 -60.90
N SER A 68 7.86 12.22 -59.74
CA SER A 68 8.87 11.57 -58.86
C SER A 68 9.92 12.33 -58.02
N GLN A 69 10.16 11.76 -56.82
CA GLN A 69 11.31 11.85 -55.88
C GLN A 69 11.35 12.97 -54.82
N ASP A 70 11.05 12.55 -53.58
CA ASP A 70 11.83 12.66 -52.33
C ASP A 70 12.16 14.01 -51.64
N GLU A 71 12.23 13.88 -50.31
CA GLU A 71 12.80 14.76 -49.27
C GLU A 71 12.24 16.18 -49.06
N GLY A 72 11.56 16.37 -47.91
CA GLY A 72 12.06 17.35 -46.93
C GLY A 72 11.18 18.55 -46.53
N SER A 73 10.82 18.58 -45.24
CA SER A 73 10.51 19.76 -44.42
C SER A 73 9.17 20.51 -44.59
N ALA A 74 8.56 20.73 -43.42
CA ALA A 74 7.43 21.60 -43.05
C ALA A 74 7.18 22.89 -43.86
N ASP A 75 5.90 23.24 -44.01
CA ASP A 75 5.35 24.48 -43.37
C ASP A 75 3.82 24.37 -43.14
N SER A 76 3.21 25.36 -42.47
CA SER A 76 1.82 25.32 -41.97
C SER A 76 0.76 26.05 -42.84
N ASP A 77 -0.50 25.98 -42.37
CA ASP A 77 -1.68 26.80 -42.72
C ASP A 77 -2.34 26.71 -44.11
N SER A 78 -3.60 26.21 -44.13
CA SER A 78 -4.73 27.09 -44.46
C SER A 78 -6.07 26.58 -43.88
N VAL A 79 -6.88 27.50 -43.33
CA VAL A 79 -8.14 27.21 -42.61
C VAL A 79 -9.35 27.21 -43.56
N GLY A 80 -10.31 26.29 -43.38
CA GLY A 80 -11.49 26.23 -44.27
C GLY A 80 -12.70 25.35 -43.91
N GLY A 81 -12.74 24.68 -42.75
CA GLY A 81 -13.85 23.80 -42.34
C GLY A 81 -14.02 23.77 -40.82
N GLY A 82 -15.24 23.57 -40.33
CA GLY A 82 -15.54 23.71 -38.90
C GLY A 82 -15.22 22.45 -38.08
N GLY A 83 -14.66 22.66 -36.89
CA GLY A 83 -14.82 21.74 -35.76
C GLY A 83 -14.21 20.35 -35.90
N SER A 84 -12.92 20.25 -36.22
CA SER A 84 -12.13 19.05 -35.93
C SER A 84 -10.94 19.45 -35.06
N GLY A 85 -10.90 18.97 -33.81
CA GLY A 85 -9.65 18.95 -33.07
C GLY A 85 -8.62 18.09 -33.81
N LEU A 86 -7.35 18.44 -33.69
CA LEU A 86 -6.29 17.46 -33.88
C LEU A 86 -6.14 16.77 -32.52
N ALA A 87 -6.41 15.46 -32.49
CA ALA A 87 -6.25 14.64 -31.29
C ALA A 87 -4.82 14.81 -30.76
N LEU A 88 -4.70 15.19 -29.49
CA LEU A 88 -3.45 15.41 -28.80
C LEU A 88 -2.92 14.07 -28.30
N ALA A 89 -1.63 13.80 -28.50
CA ALA A 89 -0.99 12.61 -27.95
C ALA A 89 -0.70 12.79 -26.45
N PRO A 90 -0.68 11.70 -25.67
CA PRO A 90 -0.10 11.70 -24.33
C PRO A 90 1.32 12.28 -24.33
N LYS A 91 1.60 13.10 -23.32
CA LYS A 91 2.90 13.73 -23.06
C LYS A 91 4.03 12.71 -22.90
N ASN A 92 3.71 11.54 -22.35
CA ASN A 92 4.63 10.45 -22.09
C ASN A 92 4.32 9.24 -22.97
N THR A 93 5.34 8.49 -23.40
CA THR A 93 5.22 7.19 -24.08
C THR A 93 5.02 6.05 -23.08
N PHE A 94 5.59 6.21 -21.87
CA PHE A 94 5.43 5.29 -20.74
C PHE A 94 5.07 6.10 -19.50
N ASN A 95 4.03 5.67 -18.80
CA ASN A 95 3.70 6.14 -17.45
C ASN A 95 4.05 5.04 -16.44
N ILE A 96 4.84 5.38 -15.42
CA ILE A 96 5.01 4.52 -14.25
C ILE A 96 4.13 5.11 -13.14
N MET A 97 2.94 4.54 -12.98
CA MET A 97 2.04 4.89 -11.88
C MET A 97 2.58 4.22 -10.62
N MET A 98 3.01 5.01 -9.65
CA MET A 98 3.60 4.54 -8.40
C MET A 98 2.60 4.74 -7.26
N ASN A 99 2.42 3.72 -6.45
CA ASN A 99 1.72 3.79 -5.18
C ASN A 99 2.53 3.06 -4.10
N TYR A 100 1.99 3.00 -2.89
CA TYR A 100 2.64 2.33 -1.77
C TYR A 100 1.57 1.83 -0.81
N GLU A 101 1.92 0.81 -0.04
CA GLU A 101 1.03 0.28 0.97
C GLU A 101 1.46 0.73 2.36
N LEU A 102 0.58 1.50 3.00
CA LEU A 102 0.68 1.93 4.39
C LEU A 102 0.30 0.76 5.31
N GLY A 103 1.07 -0.32 5.31
CA GLY A 103 1.12 -1.16 6.51
C GLY A 103 1.60 -0.27 7.64
N MET A 104 0.80 -0.07 8.70
CA MET A 104 0.95 1.05 9.66
C MET A 104 2.36 1.18 10.25
N HIS A 105 3.20 1.95 9.56
CA HIS A 105 4.58 2.18 9.91
C HIS A 105 4.69 3.41 10.81
N CYS A 106 4.04 3.30 11.97
CA CYS A 106 4.53 3.97 13.15
C CYS A 106 5.94 3.43 13.41
N THR A 107 6.99 4.23 13.31
CA THR A 107 8.32 3.79 13.78
C THR A 107 8.31 3.81 15.31
N GLY A 108 7.70 2.77 15.89
CA GLY A 108 7.25 2.75 17.27
C GLY A 108 8.40 2.68 18.25
N PHE A 109 8.78 3.85 18.79
CA PHE A 109 9.83 4.04 19.78
C PHE A 109 11.24 3.63 19.31
N GLU A 110 12.15 3.56 20.28
CA GLU A 110 13.44 2.89 20.16
C GLU A 110 13.23 1.38 19.99
N PHE A 111 13.43 0.91 18.76
CA PHE A 111 13.43 -0.52 18.42
C PHE A 111 14.39 -1.33 19.30
N ALA A 112 15.49 -0.74 19.75
CA ALA A 112 16.47 -1.44 20.58
C ALA A 112 15.94 -1.91 21.96
N TYR A 113 14.74 -1.50 22.38
CA TYR A 113 14.02 -2.05 23.55
C TYR A 113 12.66 -2.66 23.22
N CYS A 114 11.85 -1.97 22.42
CA CYS A 114 10.47 -2.32 22.18
C CYS A 114 10.09 -1.97 20.76
N CYS A 115 9.49 -2.91 20.04
CA CYS A 115 8.87 -2.66 18.75
C CYS A 115 7.37 -2.90 18.86
N VAL A 116 6.60 -1.85 18.57
CA VAL A 116 5.14 -1.85 18.61
C VAL A 116 4.54 -2.21 17.25
N LEU A 117 5.11 -1.71 16.15
CA LEU A 117 4.75 -2.03 14.77
C LEU A 117 6.02 -2.07 13.89
N PRO A 118 6.11 -3.00 12.91
CA PRO A 118 7.26 -3.09 12.02
C PRO A 118 7.31 -1.90 11.03
N PRO A 119 8.49 -1.31 10.79
CA PRO A 119 8.65 -0.08 10.00
C PRO A 119 8.80 -0.45 8.51
N TYR A 120 7.88 -1.27 8.00
CA TYR A 120 7.95 -1.79 6.64
C TYR A 120 7.09 -0.98 5.67
N ASN A 121 7.51 -0.95 4.40
CA ASN A 121 6.70 -0.46 3.29
C ASN A 121 6.81 -1.41 2.08
N SER A 122 5.87 -1.24 1.14
CA SER A 122 5.94 -1.84 -0.19
C SER A 122 6.03 -0.75 -1.23
N ILE A 123 6.99 -0.85 -2.16
CA ILE A 123 6.93 -0.08 -3.42
C ILE A 123 5.98 -0.84 -4.34
N LEU A 124 4.92 -0.20 -4.82
CA LEU A 124 4.02 -0.75 -5.83
C LEU A 124 4.04 0.12 -7.09
N ALA A 125 3.99 -0.53 -8.25
CA ALA A 125 4.00 0.15 -9.54
C ALA A 125 3.13 -0.56 -10.60
N GLN A 126 2.49 0.24 -11.45
CA GLN A 126 1.86 -0.21 -12.70
C GLN A 126 2.44 0.60 -13.87
N VAL A 127 3.01 -0.08 -14.86
CA VAL A 127 3.61 0.56 -16.04
C VAL A 127 2.62 0.51 -17.20
N VAL A 128 2.21 1.67 -17.70
CA VAL A 128 1.33 1.79 -18.87
C VAL A 128 2.12 2.32 -20.06
N LYS A 129 2.17 1.54 -21.13
CA LYS A 129 2.49 2.04 -22.48
C LYS A 129 1.31 2.88 -22.93
N THR A 130 1.54 4.13 -23.32
CA THR A 130 0.45 5.04 -23.70
C THR A 130 0.10 4.92 -25.18
N GLN A 131 -1.10 5.35 -25.55
CA GLN A 131 -1.53 5.41 -26.94
C GLN A 131 -0.73 6.48 -27.70
N GLN A 132 0.04 6.09 -28.72
CA GLN A 132 0.83 7.00 -29.55
C GLN A 132 0.41 6.99 -31.03
N SER A 133 -0.52 6.11 -31.41
CA SER A 133 -1.09 6.01 -32.75
C SER A 133 -2.61 5.85 -32.70
N GLY A 134 -3.27 6.09 -33.83
CA GLY A 134 -4.69 5.74 -34.04
C GLY A 134 -4.90 4.36 -34.68
N ALA A 135 -3.84 3.66 -35.13
CA ALA A 135 -3.89 2.33 -35.75
C ALA A 135 -2.49 1.66 -35.72
N GLY A 136 -2.45 0.33 -35.83
CA GLY A 136 -1.20 -0.45 -35.80
C GLY A 136 -0.50 -0.47 -34.43
N GLU A 137 0.84 -0.48 -34.43
CA GLU A 137 1.65 -0.41 -33.21
C GLU A 137 1.29 0.87 -32.39
N ASN A 138 1.17 0.75 -31.06
CA ASN A 138 0.66 1.80 -30.15
C ASN A 138 -0.74 2.38 -30.45
N ALA A 139 -1.63 1.65 -31.15
CA ALA A 139 -3.02 2.06 -31.34
C ALA A 139 -3.83 2.20 -30.04
N PHE A 140 -3.39 1.57 -28.94
CA PHE A 140 -4.04 1.60 -27.64
C PHE A 140 -3.03 1.76 -26.51
N ALA A 141 -3.49 2.31 -25.38
CA ALA A 141 -2.76 2.19 -24.13
C ALA A 141 -2.79 0.73 -23.64
N ARG A 142 -1.69 0.25 -23.05
CA ARG A 142 -1.53 -1.12 -22.54
C ARG A 142 -0.84 -1.11 -21.17
N LEU A 143 -1.44 -1.75 -20.18
CA LEU A 143 -0.74 -2.14 -18.94
C LEU A 143 0.29 -3.22 -19.30
N LEU A 144 1.51 -3.11 -18.78
CA LEU A 144 2.63 -3.98 -19.15
C LEU A 144 2.93 -5.01 -18.06
N GLU A 145 2.98 -6.26 -18.48
CA GLU A 145 3.11 -7.45 -17.63
C GLU A 145 4.53 -8.04 -17.69
N GLY A 146 4.84 -8.96 -16.76
CA GLY A 146 6.12 -9.64 -16.72
C GLY A 146 6.30 -10.71 -17.80
N ASP A 147 7.55 -11.12 -18.02
CA ASP A 147 7.99 -12.22 -18.86
C ASP A 147 8.06 -13.53 -18.03
N PRO A 148 7.27 -14.57 -18.34
CA PRO A 148 7.23 -15.80 -17.54
C PRO A 148 8.46 -16.70 -17.71
N ASN A 149 9.38 -16.40 -18.64
CA ASN A 149 10.53 -17.23 -18.98
C ASN A 149 11.89 -16.57 -18.72
N VAL A 150 11.95 -15.23 -18.61
CA VAL A 150 13.20 -14.46 -18.58
C VAL A 150 13.30 -13.61 -17.30
N GLY A 151 14.47 -13.68 -16.65
CA GLY A 151 14.76 -12.88 -15.46
C GLY A 151 13.86 -13.24 -14.27
N LEU A 152 13.96 -14.48 -13.79
CA LEU A 152 13.29 -14.89 -12.56
C LEU A 152 14.18 -14.62 -11.33
N ASP A 153 13.58 -14.31 -10.18
CA ASP A 153 14.27 -14.19 -8.89
C ASP A 153 14.44 -15.56 -8.19
N ALA A 154 14.97 -15.57 -6.96
CA ALA A 154 15.14 -16.80 -6.18
C ALA A 154 13.84 -17.49 -5.73
N LEU A 155 12.69 -16.80 -5.82
CA LEU A 155 11.35 -17.33 -5.52
C LEU A 155 10.56 -17.68 -6.79
N GLY A 156 11.13 -17.45 -7.97
CA GLY A 156 10.52 -17.72 -9.27
C GLY A 156 9.66 -16.58 -9.82
N ARG A 157 9.61 -15.40 -9.17
CA ARG A 157 8.87 -14.24 -9.67
C ARG A 157 9.61 -13.56 -10.83
N GLN A 158 8.86 -12.96 -11.73
CA GLN A 158 9.36 -12.34 -12.96
C GLN A 158 9.92 -10.94 -12.66
N THR A 159 11.11 -10.59 -13.16
CA THR A 159 11.74 -9.26 -12.99
C THR A 159 11.97 -8.53 -14.32
N VAL A 160 11.55 -9.12 -15.44
CA VAL A 160 11.65 -8.54 -16.79
C VAL A 160 10.25 -8.26 -17.31
N LEU A 161 10.03 -7.04 -17.77
CA LEU A 161 8.80 -6.56 -18.37
C LEU A 161 8.86 -6.77 -19.90
N ARG A 162 7.79 -7.26 -20.50
CA ARG A 162 7.65 -7.47 -21.95
C ARG A 162 6.75 -6.41 -22.60
N ASP A 163 7.12 -5.95 -23.79
CA ASP A 163 6.37 -4.98 -24.59
C ASP A 163 6.15 -5.56 -26.00
N HIS A 164 4.90 -5.50 -26.48
CA HIS A 164 4.52 -6.03 -27.79
C HIS A 164 5.16 -5.25 -28.95
N ASP A 165 5.58 -4.00 -28.73
CA ASP A 165 6.18 -3.14 -29.74
C ASP A 165 7.55 -3.61 -30.22
N LEU A 166 7.78 -3.46 -31.53
CA LEU A 166 9.05 -3.82 -32.16
C LEU A 166 10.07 -2.67 -32.17
N ASP A 167 11.34 -2.99 -31.92
CA ASP A 167 12.45 -2.06 -32.09
C ASP A 167 12.77 -1.74 -33.58
N GLU A 168 13.78 -0.90 -33.80
CA GLU A 168 14.27 -0.58 -35.16
C GLU A 168 14.75 -1.83 -35.95
N ASN A 169 15.08 -2.93 -35.27
CA ASN A 169 15.55 -4.18 -35.87
C ASN A 169 14.40 -5.19 -36.13
N GLY A 170 13.23 -5.02 -35.51
CA GLY A 170 12.09 -5.93 -35.61
C GLY A 170 11.97 -6.95 -34.47
N ASN A 171 12.48 -6.63 -33.28
CA ASN A 171 12.42 -7.50 -32.10
C ASN A 171 11.54 -6.89 -31.00
N PHE A 172 10.83 -7.75 -30.25
CA PHE A 172 10.07 -7.33 -29.07
C PHE A 172 10.99 -6.66 -28.04
N GLN A 173 10.50 -5.58 -27.43
CA GLN A 173 11.26 -4.86 -26.43
C GLN A 173 11.07 -5.48 -25.04
N ARG A 174 12.17 -5.57 -24.30
CA ARG A 174 12.23 -6.06 -22.91
C ARG A 174 12.86 -4.99 -22.02
N TYR A 175 12.32 -4.86 -20.82
CA TYR A 175 12.72 -3.84 -19.86
C TYR A 175 12.86 -4.42 -18.44
N VAL A 176 13.52 -3.68 -17.55
CA VAL A 176 13.48 -3.91 -16.09
C VAL A 176 13.16 -2.59 -15.39
N ILE A 177 12.59 -2.67 -14.18
CA ILE A 177 12.24 -1.49 -13.38
C ILE A 177 13.22 -1.38 -12.22
N GLU A 178 14.23 -0.52 -12.36
CA GLU A 178 15.19 -0.16 -11.31
C GLU A 178 14.46 0.65 -10.23
N TYR A 179 14.54 0.26 -8.95
CA TYR A 179 13.95 1.02 -7.84
C TYR A 179 15.00 1.54 -6.86
N TRP A 180 14.68 2.64 -6.17
CA TRP A 180 15.46 3.15 -5.04
C TRP A 180 14.62 4.01 -4.09
N HIS A 181 15.20 4.37 -2.96
CA HIS A 181 14.64 5.33 -2.02
C HIS A 181 15.44 6.65 -2.05
N GLU A 182 14.72 7.76 -2.00
CA GLU A 182 15.28 9.09 -1.75
C GLU A 182 14.79 9.65 -0.40
N ALA A 183 15.75 9.97 0.45
CA ALA A 183 15.58 10.94 1.51
C ALA A 183 15.37 12.33 0.87
N GLN A 184 14.14 12.85 0.94
CA GLN A 184 13.94 14.26 0.62
C GLN A 184 14.52 15.11 1.76
N PRO A 185 15.47 16.01 1.46
CA PRO A 185 16.16 16.78 2.49
C PRO A 185 15.24 17.86 3.05
N ARG A 186 15.31 18.10 4.35
CA ARG A 186 14.64 19.24 4.98
C ARG A 186 15.20 20.57 4.45
N GLU A 187 14.41 21.64 4.57
CA GLU A 187 14.91 23.00 4.35
C GLU A 187 16.08 23.33 5.30
N GLU A 188 17.02 24.18 4.89
CA GLU A 188 18.22 24.52 5.69
C GLU A 188 17.86 25.37 6.92
N ALA A 189 17.62 24.74 8.07
CA ALA A 189 17.41 25.39 9.35
C ALA A 189 18.65 25.33 10.28
N PRO A 190 18.79 26.22 11.30
CA PRO A 190 20.05 26.42 12.04
C PRO A 190 20.58 25.22 12.87
N ARG A 191 19.79 24.15 13.00
CA ARG A 191 20.13 22.88 13.68
C ARG A 191 20.26 21.71 12.71
N VAL A 192 19.97 21.92 11.42
CA VAL A 192 19.98 20.91 10.38
C VAL A 192 21.37 20.85 9.75
N VAL A 193 21.92 19.64 9.60
CA VAL A 193 23.16 19.42 8.86
C VAL A 193 22.80 19.33 7.37
N THR A 194 23.28 20.26 6.55
CA THR A 194 23.03 20.27 5.10
C THR A 194 23.36 18.92 4.48
N GLN A 195 22.32 18.18 4.08
CA GLN A 195 22.45 16.89 3.42
C GLN A 195 23.01 17.07 1.99
N THR A 196 23.89 16.16 1.57
CA THR A 196 24.66 16.25 0.32
C THR A 196 24.27 15.20 -0.73
N SER A 197 23.38 14.27 -0.37
CA SER A 197 22.81 13.22 -1.22
C SER A 197 21.33 13.05 -0.91
N ARG A 198 20.48 12.83 -1.91
CA ARG A 198 19.10 12.34 -1.69
C ARG A 198 19.03 10.82 -1.59
N MET A 199 19.99 10.09 -2.17
CA MET A 199 20.04 8.63 -2.05
C MET A 199 20.24 8.25 -0.59
N ILE A 200 19.36 7.40 -0.05
CA ILE A 200 19.55 6.73 1.25
C ILE A 200 20.87 5.96 1.17
N SER A 201 21.87 6.36 1.95
CA SER A 201 23.16 5.64 1.97
C SER A 201 23.10 4.44 2.90
N ALA A 202 24.09 3.54 2.82
CA ALA A 202 24.19 2.42 3.76
C ALA A 202 24.47 2.87 5.21
N VAL A 203 24.85 4.13 5.47
CA VAL A 203 24.92 4.69 6.83
C VAL A 203 23.53 5.04 7.36
N GLU A 204 22.63 5.49 6.48
CA GLU A 204 21.20 5.71 6.75
C GLU A 204 20.41 4.39 6.82
N GLY A 205 20.83 3.37 6.06
CA GLY A 205 20.40 1.99 6.25
C GLY A 205 20.79 1.48 7.64
N ASN A 206 22.07 1.58 8.00
CA ASN A 206 22.55 1.21 9.33
C ASN A 206 21.98 2.06 10.48
N SER A 207 21.36 3.22 10.21
CA SER A 207 20.63 4.02 11.22
C SER A 207 19.21 3.50 11.50
N LEU A 208 18.72 2.56 10.69
CA LEU A 208 17.52 1.77 11.01
C LEU A 208 17.79 0.96 12.28
N LEU A 209 17.13 1.35 13.36
CA LEU A 209 17.32 0.77 14.68
C LEU A 209 17.02 -0.74 14.71
N MET A 210 16.16 -1.23 13.80
CA MET A 210 15.86 -2.65 13.61
C MET A 210 17.06 -3.48 13.10
N TRP A 211 18.05 -2.90 12.43
CA TRP A 211 19.25 -3.63 11.94
C TRP A 211 20.25 -3.91 13.07
N ASN A 212 20.18 -3.11 14.14
CA ASN A 212 21.00 -3.24 15.36
C ASN A 212 20.17 -3.79 16.54
N THR A 213 18.99 -4.33 16.24
CA THR A 213 18.06 -4.93 17.20
C THR A 213 18.38 -6.41 17.35
N ILE A 214 18.51 -6.86 18.59
CA ILE A 214 18.73 -8.27 18.90
C ILE A 214 17.38 -8.96 19.00
N ALA A 215 17.18 -10.01 18.21
CA ALA A 215 16.01 -10.88 18.26
C ALA A 215 16.46 -12.35 18.31
N ASP A 216 15.67 -13.19 18.98
CA ASP A 216 15.89 -14.63 19.22
C ASP A 216 15.01 -15.41 18.24
N SER A 217 15.58 -16.20 17.32
CA SER A 217 14.82 -16.83 16.23
C SER A 217 13.91 -17.98 16.69
N ALA A 218 12.86 -18.25 15.92
CA ALA A 218 11.72 -19.05 16.40
C ALA A 218 12.05 -20.55 16.51
N VAL A 219 11.98 -21.12 17.72
CA VAL A 219 12.30 -22.54 17.92
C VAL A 219 11.17 -23.44 17.45
N VAL A 220 11.54 -24.49 16.71
CA VAL A 220 10.61 -25.47 16.13
C VAL A 220 10.73 -26.86 16.78
N ASP A 221 9.61 -27.58 16.78
CA ASP A 221 9.49 -28.92 17.35
C ASP A 221 9.99 -30.04 16.39
N GLY A 222 9.87 -31.30 16.82
CA GLY A 222 10.28 -32.47 16.03
C GLY A 222 9.48 -32.75 14.76
N ASN A 223 8.38 -32.01 14.51
CA ASN A 223 7.55 -32.07 13.30
C ASN A 223 7.71 -30.82 12.42
N GLY A 224 8.29 -29.73 12.94
CA GLY A 224 8.43 -28.43 12.27
C GLY A 224 7.50 -27.34 12.81
N ALA A 225 6.69 -27.64 13.83
CA ALA A 225 5.75 -26.70 14.43
C ALA A 225 6.46 -25.66 15.31
N LEU A 226 5.97 -24.42 15.31
CA LEU A 226 6.46 -23.34 16.18
C LEU A 226 6.16 -23.65 17.66
N VAL A 227 7.13 -23.45 18.54
CA VAL A 227 7.01 -23.80 19.97
C VAL A 227 6.44 -22.62 20.78
N LEU A 228 5.27 -22.84 21.39
CA LEU A 228 4.56 -21.81 22.16
C LEU A 228 4.71 -21.98 23.68
N SER A 229 4.77 -20.86 24.41
CA SER A 229 4.99 -20.82 25.86
C SER A 229 3.81 -21.42 26.64
N GLY A 230 4.10 -22.19 27.68
CA GLY A 230 3.11 -22.87 28.52
C GLY A 230 2.29 -23.97 27.82
N GLU A 231 2.56 -24.28 26.55
CA GLU A 231 1.91 -25.36 25.78
C GLU A 231 2.75 -26.65 25.85
N GLY A 232 2.13 -27.83 25.73
CA GLY A 232 2.86 -29.12 25.74
C GLY A 232 3.63 -29.50 27.03
N GLY A 233 3.80 -28.56 27.98
CA GLY A 233 4.75 -28.65 29.10
C GLY A 233 5.99 -27.74 28.96
N ASN A 234 6.02 -26.87 27.96
CA ASN A 234 7.00 -25.80 27.76
C ASN A 234 6.98 -24.80 28.94
N PRO A 235 8.09 -24.09 29.21
CA PRO A 235 8.10 -23.00 30.19
C PRO A 235 7.12 -21.89 29.79
N ARG A 236 6.69 -21.08 30.76
CA ARG A 236 6.06 -19.78 30.45
C ARG A 236 7.11 -18.79 29.99
N LEU A 237 6.67 -17.67 29.43
CA LEU A 237 7.58 -16.54 29.19
C LEU A 237 8.08 -16.06 30.57
N TYR A 238 9.38 -16.17 30.82
CA TYR A 238 10.08 -15.92 32.08
C TYR A 238 9.49 -16.66 33.31
N ASP A 239 9.86 -17.94 33.49
CA ASP A 239 9.49 -18.81 34.64
C ASP A 239 10.01 -18.29 36.02
N ASP A 240 9.52 -17.15 36.51
CA ASP A 240 9.71 -16.73 37.91
C ASP A 240 8.81 -17.57 38.86
N PRO A 241 9.35 -18.19 39.93
CA PRO A 241 8.56 -18.91 40.92
C PRO A 241 7.47 -18.11 41.66
N ASP A 242 7.44 -16.77 41.61
CA ASP A 242 6.42 -15.93 42.25
C ASP A 242 5.61 -15.02 41.28
N GLY A 243 5.88 -15.03 39.96
CA GLY A 243 5.52 -13.94 39.02
C GLY A 243 4.71 -14.27 37.76
N ALA A 244 5.35 -14.75 36.69
CA ALA A 244 4.81 -14.65 35.33
C ALA A 244 3.62 -15.59 35.01
N ASN A 245 2.65 -15.06 34.26
CA ASN A 245 1.40 -15.76 33.95
C ASN A 245 1.08 -15.98 32.46
N VAL A 246 1.93 -15.50 31.55
CA VAL A 246 1.64 -15.50 30.11
C VAL A 246 1.87 -16.86 29.44
N LYS A 247 0.95 -17.27 28.57
CA LYS A 247 0.92 -18.51 27.78
C LYS A 247 0.57 -18.22 26.32
N GLY A 248 1.16 -18.95 25.38
CA GLY A 248 0.87 -18.85 23.94
C GLY A 248 1.79 -17.90 23.19
N VAL A 249 2.81 -17.36 23.86
CA VAL A 249 3.86 -16.53 23.25
C VAL A 249 4.80 -17.43 22.47
N MET A 250 5.24 -17.03 21.28
CA MET A 250 6.28 -17.78 20.56
C MET A 250 7.60 -17.74 21.33
N LEU A 251 8.15 -18.92 21.62
CA LEU A 251 9.48 -19.04 22.21
C LEU A 251 10.54 -18.98 21.11
N GLY A 252 11.63 -18.29 21.38
CA GLY A 252 12.86 -18.48 20.63
C GLY A 252 13.65 -19.69 21.14
N ASP A 253 14.80 -19.98 20.55
CA ASP A 253 15.60 -21.15 20.93
C ASP A 253 16.50 -20.90 22.14
N GLY A 254 16.77 -19.62 22.44
CA GLY A 254 17.48 -19.17 23.62
C GLY A 254 18.98 -19.00 23.45
N ASP A 255 19.51 -18.95 22.22
CA ASP A 255 20.73 -18.19 21.94
C ASP A 255 20.53 -17.11 20.85
N PHE A 256 21.62 -16.62 20.25
CA PHE A 256 21.63 -15.47 19.34
C PHE A 256 22.81 -15.53 18.33
N ASP A 257 23.40 -16.72 18.15
CA ASP A 257 24.60 -16.96 17.33
C ASP A 257 24.26 -17.44 15.90
N ASP A 258 22.98 -17.63 15.54
CA ASP A 258 22.53 -18.24 14.28
C ASP A 258 22.11 -17.19 13.21
N PRO A 259 22.13 -17.53 11.91
CA PRO A 259 21.86 -16.56 10.83
C PRO A 259 20.43 -16.00 10.76
N THR A 260 19.52 -16.57 11.56
CA THR A 260 18.10 -16.21 11.64
C THR A 260 17.76 -15.24 12.76
N ASP A 261 18.73 -14.85 13.59
CA ASP A 261 18.51 -14.05 14.81
C ASP A 261 18.35 -12.54 14.55
N ASP A 262 17.81 -12.15 13.39
CA ASP A 262 17.49 -10.76 13.03
C ASP A 262 16.01 -10.43 13.17
N TYR A 263 15.72 -9.15 13.02
CA TYR A 263 14.38 -8.58 13.17
C TYR A 263 13.34 -9.16 12.19
N TRP A 264 13.68 -9.40 10.92
CA TRP A 264 12.71 -9.88 9.93
C TRP A 264 12.42 -11.37 10.08
N ASN A 265 13.46 -12.18 10.27
CA ASN A 265 13.27 -13.59 10.56
C ASN A 265 12.47 -13.78 11.88
N ALA A 266 12.68 -12.92 12.88
CA ALA A 266 11.93 -12.90 14.13
C ALA A 266 10.47 -12.39 14.04
N VAL A 267 10.08 -11.69 12.96
CA VAL A 267 8.75 -11.07 12.78
C VAL A 267 7.85 -11.84 11.81
N TRP A 268 8.39 -12.53 10.80
CA TRP A 268 7.59 -13.16 9.73
C TRP A 268 7.39 -14.68 9.86
N ASN A 269 7.89 -15.30 10.92
CA ASN A 269 7.91 -16.76 11.13
C ASN A 269 6.55 -17.46 11.28
N HIS A 270 5.48 -16.72 11.55
CA HIS A 270 4.09 -17.20 11.51
C HIS A 270 3.55 -17.37 10.08
N LEU A 271 4.25 -16.86 9.05
CA LEU A 271 3.89 -16.98 7.64
C LEU A 271 4.60 -18.15 6.96
N TYR A 272 3.97 -18.73 5.93
CA TYR A 272 4.54 -19.83 5.15
C TYR A 272 3.94 -19.97 3.74
N ILE A 273 4.61 -20.75 2.89
CA ILE A 273 4.13 -21.19 1.57
C ILE A 273 4.23 -22.72 1.42
N TYR A 274 3.67 -23.27 0.34
CA TYR A 274 3.75 -24.70 0.01
C TYR A 274 4.55 -25.01 -1.28
N ALA A 275 4.63 -24.06 -2.22
CA ALA A 275 5.35 -24.24 -3.48
C ALA A 275 5.88 -22.91 -4.04
N ASP A 276 5.05 -21.86 -4.04
CA ASP A 276 5.31 -20.56 -4.66
C ASP A 276 4.61 -19.43 -3.88
N LEU A 277 4.80 -18.19 -4.35
CA LEU A 277 4.14 -16.98 -3.85
C LEU A 277 2.81 -16.65 -4.55
N GLU A 278 2.28 -17.52 -5.43
CA GLU A 278 0.92 -17.36 -6.00
C GLU A 278 -0.11 -18.24 -5.26
N GLY A 279 0.25 -18.69 -4.06
CA GLY A 279 -0.64 -19.41 -3.14
C GLY A 279 -0.83 -20.90 -3.45
N ALA A 280 -0.03 -21.53 -4.32
CA ALA A 280 -0.27 -22.91 -4.69
C ALA A 280 -0.02 -23.90 -3.53
N ASN A 281 -1.05 -24.69 -3.18
CA ASN A 281 -0.96 -25.84 -2.28
C ASN A 281 -1.18 -27.16 -3.06
N PRO A 282 -0.18 -27.64 -3.83
CA PRO A 282 -0.37 -28.73 -4.80
C PRO A 282 -0.64 -30.11 -4.18
N GLU A 283 -0.37 -30.30 -2.88
CA GLU A 283 -0.74 -31.52 -2.15
C GLU A 283 -2.08 -31.40 -1.41
N ASN A 284 -2.72 -30.21 -1.41
CA ASN A 284 -3.91 -29.87 -0.64
C ASN A 284 -3.78 -30.33 0.84
N THR A 285 -2.71 -29.88 1.48
CA THR A 285 -2.21 -30.35 2.77
C THR A 285 -2.14 -29.23 3.80
N SER A 286 -2.31 -29.57 5.08
CA SER A 286 -2.07 -28.68 6.23
C SER A 286 -0.87 -29.11 7.10
N LEU A 287 -0.27 -30.29 6.84
CA LEU A 287 0.82 -30.86 7.64
C LEU A 287 1.96 -29.86 7.90
N GLU A 288 2.47 -29.77 9.12
CA GLU A 288 3.56 -28.85 9.50
C GLU A 288 4.85 -29.13 8.71
N GLY A 289 5.23 -30.42 8.58
CA GLY A 289 6.36 -30.88 7.77
C GLY A 289 6.19 -30.71 6.24
N LYS A 290 5.24 -29.87 5.80
CA LYS A 290 5.05 -29.40 4.42
C LYS A 290 5.08 -27.88 4.28
N LYS A 291 5.02 -27.12 5.38
CA LYS A 291 5.00 -25.66 5.39
C LYS A 291 6.43 -25.13 5.23
N ILE A 292 6.71 -24.43 4.12
CA ILE A 292 7.95 -23.68 3.95
C ILE A 292 7.76 -22.36 4.68
N ARG A 293 8.19 -22.30 5.94
CA ARG A 293 8.05 -21.09 6.76
C ARG A 293 9.01 -20.01 6.30
N LEU A 294 8.53 -18.76 6.32
CA LEU A 294 9.40 -17.59 6.29
C LEU A 294 10.10 -17.50 7.66
N GLY A 295 11.23 -16.82 7.80
CA GLY A 295 11.81 -16.53 9.11
C GLY A 295 12.30 -17.70 9.96
N VAL A 296 12.56 -18.88 9.37
CA VAL A 296 12.85 -20.12 10.12
C VAL A 296 14.03 -20.88 9.51
N THR A 297 14.96 -21.31 10.37
CA THR A 297 16.21 -22.00 10.02
C THR A 297 15.94 -23.28 9.23
N GLY A 298 16.57 -23.41 8.06
CA GLY A 298 16.38 -24.50 7.11
C GLY A 298 15.19 -24.35 6.16
N HIS A 299 14.40 -23.26 6.25
CA HIS A 299 13.33 -22.90 5.32
C HIS A 299 13.72 -21.65 4.50
N ILE A 300 12.94 -20.56 4.56
CA ILE A 300 13.30 -19.27 3.96
C ILE A 300 13.92 -18.40 5.05
N GLU A 301 15.23 -18.24 4.99
CA GLU A 301 16.07 -17.41 5.86
C GLU A 301 16.30 -16.06 5.15
N TYR A 302 15.86 -14.95 5.74
CA TYR A 302 16.15 -13.60 5.25
C TYR A 302 17.60 -13.20 5.58
N PRO A 303 18.38 -12.69 4.61
CA PRO A 303 19.71 -12.14 4.89
C PRO A 303 19.65 -10.77 5.59
N ASP A 304 20.77 -10.38 6.20
CA ASP A 304 21.05 -8.98 6.58
C ASP A 304 20.77 -8.01 5.41
N ASP A 305 20.40 -6.77 5.74
CA ASP A 305 20.10 -5.69 4.79
C ASP A 305 19.01 -6.01 3.74
N CYS A 306 18.09 -6.97 4.00
CA CYS A 306 17.05 -7.41 3.05
C CYS A 306 15.63 -7.49 3.62
N GLY A 307 14.64 -7.28 2.75
CA GLY A 307 13.22 -7.29 3.11
C GLY A 307 12.54 -8.66 2.98
N ALA A 308 11.32 -8.78 3.49
CA ALA A 308 10.52 -10.02 3.48
C ALA A 308 10.23 -10.57 2.07
N GLY A 309 10.25 -9.72 1.05
CA GLY A 309 10.19 -10.14 -0.35
C GLY A 309 11.55 -10.49 -0.96
N LEU A 310 12.62 -10.70 -0.18
CA LEU A 310 14.01 -10.83 -0.64
C LEU A 310 14.49 -9.66 -1.53
N HIS A 311 13.88 -8.50 -1.38
CA HIS A 311 14.24 -7.27 -2.07
C HIS A 311 15.33 -6.51 -1.29
N PRO A 312 16.41 -6.04 -1.95
CA PRO A 312 17.42 -5.23 -1.30
C PRO A 312 16.87 -3.92 -0.74
N MET A 313 17.16 -3.65 0.54
CA MET A 313 16.61 -2.48 1.25
C MET A 313 17.10 -1.13 0.71
N GLY A 314 18.26 -1.13 0.07
CA GLY A 314 18.86 0.02 -0.60
C GLY A 314 19.84 -0.44 -1.70
N PRO A 315 20.43 0.50 -2.45
CA PRO A 315 21.29 0.19 -3.59
C PRO A 315 22.67 -0.37 -3.20
N VAL A 316 23.06 -0.26 -1.92
CA VAL A 316 24.34 -0.72 -1.38
C VAL A 316 24.20 -1.16 0.07
N SER A 317 25.01 -2.14 0.49
CA SER A 317 25.12 -2.69 1.85
C SER A 317 26.56 -2.65 2.37
N HIS A 318 26.76 -2.90 3.66
CA HIS A 318 28.09 -3.09 4.28
C HIS A 318 28.30 -4.54 4.71
N PRO A 319 29.41 -5.23 4.36
CA PRO A 319 29.62 -6.68 4.62
C PRO A 319 29.67 -7.16 6.09
N ASP A 320 29.37 -6.30 7.05
CA ASP A 320 29.33 -6.51 8.50
C ASP A 320 28.53 -5.41 9.23
N GLY A 321 27.61 -4.71 8.54
CA GLY A 321 26.84 -3.61 9.10
C GLY A 321 27.65 -2.36 9.51
N LEU A 322 28.97 -2.29 9.26
CA LEU A 322 29.80 -1.18 9.73
C LEU A 322 30.05 -0.11 8.63
N PRO A 323 29.62 1.16 8.83
CA PRO A 323 29.95 2.31 7.96
C PRO A 323 31.44 2.54 7.66
N THR A 324 32.33 1.92 8.43
CA THR A 324 33.79 2.03 8.25
C THR A 324 34.35 1.08 7.18
N ASN A 325 33.57 0.11 6.72
CA ASN A 325 33.96 -0.84 5.69
C ASN A 325 33.56 -0.36 4.28
N PRO A 326 34.12 -0.96 3.20
CA PRO A 326 33.71 -0.64 1.85
C PRO A 326 32.27 -1.10 1.61
N ALA A 327 31.41 -0.18 1.14
CA ALA A 327 30.09 -0.54 0.65
C ALA A 327 30.17 -1.37 -0.64
N VAL A 328 29.19 -2.25 -0.85
CA VAL A 328 29.04 -3.11 -2.04
C VAL A 328 27.59 -3.05 -2.55
N PRO A 329 27.29 -3.37 -3.82
CA PRO A 329 25.91 -3.56 -4.26
C PRO A 329 25.24 -4.66 -3.42
N ASN A 330 23.98 -4.43 -3.02
CA ASN A 330 23.23 -5.40 -2.24
C ASN A 330 22.46 -6.35 -3.17
N ASP A 331 22.77 -7.65 -3.08
CA ASP A 331 22.13 -8.72 -3.85
C ASP A 331 21.31 -9.70 -2.99
N CYS A 332 21.08 -9.41 -1.71
CA CYS A 332 20.48 -10.32 -0.73
C CYS A 332 21.14 -11.70 -0.69
N GLY A 333 22.46 -11.74 -0.57
CA GLY A 333 23.24 -12.98 -0.55
C GLY A 333 23.22 -13.74 -1.89
N GLY A 334 22.81 -13.06 -2.97
CA GLY A 334 22.51 -13.63 -4.28
C GLY A 334 21.08 -14.15 -4.45
N ALA A 335 20.15 -13.80 -3.55
CA ALA A 335 18.73 -14.15 -3.69
C ALA A 335 17.93 -13.16 -4.57
N SER A 336 18.41 -11.92 -4.71
CA SER A 336 17.76 -10.90 -5.54
C SER A 336 18.47 -10.71 -6.89
N ASN A 337 17.73 -10.22 -7.88
CA ASN A 337 18.30 -9.66 -9.09
C ASN A 337 18.73 -8.19 -8.88
N GLY A 338 19.24 -7.84 -7.69
CA GLY A 338 19.51 -6.46 -7.28
C GLY A 338 18.24 -5.64 -7.07
N ASN A 339 18.34 -4.31 -7.16
CA ASN A 339 17.22 -3.39 -6.95
C ASN A 339 16.28 -3.28 -8.17
N VAL A 340 15.69 -4.41 -8.58
CA VAL A 340 14.62 -4.45 -9.58
C VAL A 340 13.31 -4.90 -8.94
N LEU A 341 12.18 -4.33 -9.41
CA LEU A 341 10.86 -4.79 -8.98
C LEU A 341 10.57 -6.20 -9.52
N THR A 342 9.84 -6.99 -8.74
CA THR A 342 9.29 -8.29 -9.15
C THR A 342 7.82 -8.15 -9.56
N PHE A 343 7.29 -9.05 -10.39
CA PHE A 343 5.89 -9.08 -10.78
C PHE A 343 5.12 -10.06 -9.90
N SER A 344 3.99 -9.62 -9.35
CA SER A 344 3.11 -10.37 -8.43
C SER A 344 2.19 -11.41 -9.09
N GLY A 345 2.38 -11.69 -10.38
CA GLY A 345 1.68 -12.78 -11.08
C GLY A 345 0.18 -12.54 -11.34
N GLU A 346 -0.56 -13.62 -11.59
CA GLU A 346 -2.01 -13.61 -11.86
C GLU A 346 -2.84 -13.68 -10.57
N HIS A 347 -2.30 -14.24 -9.50
CA HIS A 347 -2.99 -14.39 -8.21
C HIS A 347 -2.56 -13.37 -7.15
N GLY A 348 -1.52 -12.59 -7.40
CA GLY A 348 -0.92 -11.70 -6.42
C GLY A 348 0.07 -12.44 -5.53
N THR A 349 0.81 -11.67 -4.72
CA THR A 349 1.75 -12.25 -3.75
C THR A 349 0.96 -12.78 -2.56
N VAL A 350 0.72 -14.09 -2.53
CA VAL A 350 -0.10 -14.81 -1.55
C VAL A 350 0.76 -15.74 -0.69
N VAL A 351 0.63 -15.57 0.63
CA VAL A 351 1.24 -16.42 1.66
C VAL A 351 0.14 -17.06 2.52
N TYR A 352 0.51 -17.97 3.42
CA TYR A 352 -0.42 -18.60 4.37
C TYR A 352 -0.06 -18.28 5.82
N THR A 353 -1.07 -18.24 6.70
CA THR A 353 -0.90 -18.20 8.16
C THR A 353 -1.96 -19.03 8.89
N GLN A 354 -1.73 -19.31 10.18
CA GLN A 354 -2.49 -20.26 10.98
C GLN A 354 -3.44 -19.58 11.97
N MET A 355 -4.75 -19.65 11.71
CA MET A 355 -5.81 -19.17 12.61
C MET A 355 -6.07 -20.12 13.80
N LYS A 356 -6.99 -19.74 14.70
CA LYS A 356 -7.45 -20.56 15.86
C LYS A 356 -8.05 -21.91 15.44
N VAL A 357 -8.66 -21.95 14.25
CA VAL A 357 -9.52 -23.06 13.80
C VAL A 357 -9.36 -23.37 12.29
N LEU A 358 -8.38 -22.76 11.63
CA LEU A 358 -8.09 -22.95 10.21
C LEU A 358 -6.57 -22.93 10.04
N GLU A 359 -6.02 -24.00 9.48
CA GLU A 359 -4.58 -24.08 9.25
C GLU A 359 -4.15 -23.15 8.12
N ASN A 360 -4.75 -23.30 6.95
CA ASN A 360 -4.34 -22.60 5.73
C ASN A 360 -5.26 -21.40 5.45
N LEU A 361 -5.07 -20.30 6.18
CA LEU A 361 -5.62 -19.01 5.78
C LEU A 361 -4.70 -18.37 4.74
N PRO A 362 -5.13 -18.16 3.47
CA PRO A 362 -4.35 -17.37 2.52
C PRO A 362 -4.37 -15.89 2.92
N ILE A 363 -3.29 -15.17 2.63
CA ILE A 363 -3.09 -13.75 2.90
C ILE A 363 -2.48 -13.14 1.63
N THR A 364 -3.23 -12.28 0.94
CA THR A 364 -2.72 -11.50 -0.19
C THR A 364 -1.89 -10.32 0.33
N LEU A 365 -0.57 -10.43 0.31
CA LEU A 365 0.33 -9.32 0.63
C LEU A 365 0.27 -8.23 -0.44
N THR A 366 0.07 -8.61 -1.71
CA THR A 366 0.03 -7.67 -2.84
C THR A 366 -0.95 -8.13 -3.90
N SER A 367 -1.76 -7.19 -4.38
CA SER A 367 -2.71 -7.35 -5.48
C SER A 367 -2.02 -7.95 -6.74
N PRO A 368 -2.68 -8.87 -7.49
CA PRO A 368 -2.19 -9.37 -8.79
C PRO A 368 -1.71 -8.29 -9.77
N ARG A 369 -0.81 -8.65 -10.68
CA ARG A 369 -0.42 -7.84 -11.84
C ARG A 369 0.21 -6.48 -11.49
N ILE A 370 0.76 -6.37 -10.29
CA ILE A 370 1.53 -5.23 -9.78
C ILE A 370 3.03 -5.55 -9.81
N TRP A 371 3.85 -4.55 -10.14
CA TRP A 371 5.29 -4.58 -9.95
C TRP A 371 5.64 -4.13 -8.54
N GLU A 372 6.27 -4.99 -7.75
CA GLU A 372 6.44 -4.85 -6.31
C GLU A 372 7.91 -4.84 -5.87
N ALA A 373 8.17 -4.18 -4.73
CA ALA A 373 9.26 -4.54 -3.82
C ALA A 373 8.74 -4.51 -2.38
N LEU A 374 8.63 -5.70 -1.77
CA LEU A 374 7.93 -5.92 -0.49
C LEU A 374 8.84 -5.99 0.74
N GLY A 375 8.33 -5.45 1.84
CA GLY A 375 8.99 -5.51 3.14
C GLY A 375 10.25 -4.65 3.20
N LEU A 376 10.26 -3.54 2.47
CA LEU A 376 11.32 -2.52 2.49
C LEU A 376 11.24 -1.68 3.78
N PRO A 377 12.27 -0.88 4.17
CA PRO A 377 12.31 -0.24 5.48
C PRO A 377 12.16 1.28 5.41
N LEU A 378 11.38 1.83 6.33
CA LEU A 378 11.27 3.28 6.51
C LEU A 378 12.23 3.79 7.60
N THR A 379 13.18 4.62 7.19
CA THR A 379 14.07 5.37 8.11
C THR A 379 13.52 6.78 8.34
N PRO A 380 13.32 7.22 9.59
CA PRO A 380 12.95 8.61 9.89
C PRO A 380 14.13 9.59 9.79
N PHE A 381 15.38 9.14 9.92
CA PHE A 381 16.55 10.01 10.18
C PHE A 381 17.59 9.96 9.06
N GLU A 382 17.94 11.12 8.49
CA GLU A 382 18.98 11.30 7.47
C GLU A 382 20.38 10.82 7.90
N ASP A 383 21.24 10.42 6.94
CA ASP A 383 22.70 10.25 7.12
C ASP A 383 23.34 11.40 7.94
N SER A 384 22.89 12.63 7.65
CA SER A 384 23.45 13.90 8.12
C SER A 384 23.44 14.05 9.65
N ILE A 385 22.53 13.32 10.31
CA ILE A 385 22.21 13.46 11.73
C ILE A 385 23.16 12.64 12.63
N ASN A 386 23.77 11.56 12.12
CA ASN A 386 24.78 10.75 12.84
C ASN A 386 24.30 10.23 14.22
N PHE A 387 23.05 9.74 14.26
CA PHE A 387 22.26 9.32 15.43
C PHE A 387 23.10 8.72 16.58
N PHE A 388 23.78 7.58 16.35
CA PHE A 388 24.47 6.82 17.41
C PHE A 388 25.67 7.54 18.04
N ALA A 389 26.24 8.55 17.39
CA ALA A 389 27.45 9.23 17.83
C ALA A 389 27.19 10.56 18.57
N ASN A 390 26.04 11.19 18.37
CA ASN A 390 25.61 12.32 19.19
C ASN A 390 24.07 12.49 19.28
N PRO A 391 23.38 11.71 20.13
CA PRO A 391 21.96 11.91 20.39
C PRO A 391 21.56 13.30 20.93
N GLY A 392 22.49 14.10 21.47
CA GLY A 392 22.21 15.50 21.84
C GLY A 392 21.89 16.42 20.64
N ALA A 393 22.15 15.95 19.41
CA ALA A 393 21.72 16.61 18.17
C ALA A 393 20.37 16.10 17.63
N MET A 394 19.75 15.10 18.27
CA MET A 394 18.44 14.55 17.88
C MET A 394 17.31 15.43 18.41
N TYR A 395 16.78 16.32 17.57
CA TYR A 395 15.52 17.01 17.84
C TYR A 395 14.37 16.35 17.07
N GLU A 396 13.14 16.50 17.54
CA GLU A 396 11.92 16.04 16.86
C GLU A 396 11.72 16.70 15.48
N GLU A 397 12.14 17.97 15.33
CA GLU A 397 12.32 18.69 14.05
C GLU A 397 13.33 18.01 13.08
N SER A 398 13.96 16.89 13.48
CA SER A 398 14.82 16.03 12.66
C SER A 398 14.22 14.67 12.26
N VAL A 399 12.94 14.44 12.53
CA VAL A 399 12.16 13.41 11.83
C VAL A 399 11.82 13.91 10.42
N ARG A 400 12.12 13.11 9.39
CA ARG A 400 11.68 13.43 8.02
C ARG A 400 10.18 13.17 7.84
N PRO A 401 9.48 13.91 6.97
CA PRO A 401 8.04 13.77 6.79
C PRO A 401 7.62 12.55 5.95
N PHE A 402 8.49 12.04 5.07
CA PHE A 402 8.27 10.88 4.20
C PHE A 402 9.58 10.40 3.55
N VAL A 403 9.55 9.22 2.93
CA VAL A 403 10.56 8.77 1.95
C VAL A 403 9.94 8.83 0.55
N ALA A 404 10.68 9.35 -0.44
CA ALA A 404 10.27 9.23 -1.83
C ALA A 404 10.75 7.88 -2.38
N MET A 405 9.81 7.04 -2.81
CA MET A 405 10.09 5.78 -3.51
C MET A 405 10.21 6.09 -4.99
N LYS A 406 11.25 5.58 -5.64
CA LYS A 406 11.62 5.92 -7.01
C LYS A 406 11.69 4.67 -7.87
N ALA A 407 11.26 4.79 -9.12
CA ALA A 407 11.38 3.74 -10.14
C ALA A 407 11.86 4.32 -11.47
N ARG A 408 12.66 3.57 -12.23
CA ARG A 408 13.14 3.93 -13.58
C ARG A 408 13.03 2.74 -14.52
N LEU A 409 12.49 2.96 -15.71
CA LEU A 409 12.49 1.96 -16.77
C LEU A 409 13.87 1.89 -17.44
N ARG A 410 14.44 0.69 -17.54
CA ARG A 410 15.69 0.40 -18.26
C ARG A 410 15.48 -0.66 -19.31
N HIS A 411 16.23 -0.59 -20.41
CA HIS A 411 16.32 -1.72 -21.35
C HIS A 411 16.94 -2.93 -20.65
N TYR A 412 16.44 -4.13 -20.96
CA TYR A 412 17.00 -5.38 -20.43
C TYR A 412 18.31 -5.76 -21.13
N ASP A 413 19.36 -6.08 -20.35
CA ASP A 413 20.59 -6.72 -20.81
C ASP A 413 20.95 -7.88 -19.88
N GLU A 414 20.88 -9.12 -20.38
CA GLU A 414 21.24 -10.35 -19.66
C GLU A 414 22.67 -10.36 -19.07
N ASN A 415 23.55 -9.47 -19.56
CA ASN A 415 24.94 -9.35 -19.14
C ASN A 415 25.14 -8.28 -18.05
N ALA A 416 24.12 -7.47 -17.76
CA ALA A 416 24.14 -6.42 -16.75
C ALA A 416 23.73 -6.94 -15.36
N TYR A 417 24.17 -6.25 -14.31
CA TYR A 417 23.71 -6.53 -12.95
C TYR A 417 22.20 -6.28 -12.84
N GLY A 418 21.45 -7.29 -12.39
CA GLY A 418 19.98 -7.22 -12.33
C GLY A 418 19.28 -7.06 -13.68
N GLY A 419 19.93 -7.40 -14.80
CA GLY A 419 19.37 -7.13 -16.12
C GLY A 419 19.36 -5.65 -16.52
N MET A 420 19.91 -4.75 -15.70
CA MET A 420 19.80 -3.29 -15.85
C MET A 420 20.74 -2.74 -16.93
N GLY A 421 20.28 -2.75 -18.18
CA GLY A 421 20.91 -2.04 -19.30
C GLY A 421 20.75 -0.52 -19.21
N GLU A 422 20.89 0.17 -20.34
CA GLU A 422 20.78 1.63 -20.40
C GLU A 422 19.35 2.11 -20.03
N PRO A 423 19.19 3.30 -19.40
CA PRO A 423 17.89 3.91 -19.15
C PRO A 423 17.06 4.09 -20.42
N VAL A 424 15.76 3.77 -20.35
CA VAL A 424 14.80 4.21 -21.36
C VAL A 424 14.66 5.73 -21.24
N THR A 425 14.77 6.46 -22.35
CA THR A 425 14.67 7.93 -22.33
C THR A 425 13.57 8.44 -23.26
N GLN A 426 12.88 9.46 -22.78
CA GLN A 426 11.81 10.18 -23.46
C GLN A 426 12.18 11.66 -23.48
N ASN A 427 12.19 12.29 -24.66
CA ASN A 427 12.63 13.68 -24.83
C ASN A 427 14.03 14.01 -24.26
N GLY A 428 14.89 12.99 -24.09
CA GLY A 428 16.23 13.10 -23.49
C GLY A 428 16.28 13.02 -21.95
N VAL A 429 15.15 12.73 -21.29
CA VAL A 429 15.04 12.50 -19.84
C VAL A 429 14.74 11.01 -19.59
N PRO A 430 15.29 10.35 -18.56
CA PRO A 430 14.89 8.99 -18.20
C PRO A 430 13.39 8.87 -17.92
N VAL A 431 12.78 7.73 -18.29
CA VAL A 431 11.41 7.37 -17.88
C VAL A 431 11.44 6.99 -16.41
N GLU A 432 10.85 7.82 -15.55
CA GLU A 432 10.85 7.62 -14.10
C GLU A 432 9.46 7.80 -13.50
N GLY A 433 9.12 6.92 -12.56
CA GLY A 433 8.05 7.14 -11.59
C GLY A 433 8.63 7.54 -10.24
N PHE A 434 7.78 8.11 -9.39
CA PHE A 434 8.02 8.17 -7.96
C PHE A 434 6.68 8.21 -7.21
N GLY A 435 6.68 7.82 -5.94
CA GLY A 435 5.61 8.09 -4.98
C GLY A 435 6.20 8.42 -3.60
N THR A 436 5.40 8.72 -2.58
CA THR A 436 5.91 9.07 -1.23
C THR A 436 5.25 8.29 -0.11
N ALA A 437 6.04 7.56 0.67
CA ALA A 437 5.59 6.86 1.88
C ALA A 437 5.77 7.80 3.08
N PRO A 438 4.67 8.30 3.71
CA PRO A 438 4.74 9.20 4.85
C PRO A 438 5.39 8.51 6.05
N ILE A 439 6.02 9.30 6.93
CA ILE A 439 6.64 8.77 8.15
C ILE A 439 5.88 9.32 9.36
N ASP A 440 5.36 8.39 10.14
CA ASP A 440 4.65 8.61 11.39
C ASP A 440 5.53 8.11 12.54
N ILE A 441 5.66 8.92 13.58
CA ILE A 441 6.26 8.55 14.86
C ILE A 441 5.26 8.94 15.93
N PRO A 442 4.67 7.97 16.65
CA PRO A 442 3.86 8.27 17.80
C PRO A 442 4.69 8.94 18.88
N ASN A 443 4.45 10.24 19.12
CA ASN A 443 5.17 11.04 20.11
C ASN A 443 4.68 10.75 21.54
N CYS A 444 4.55 9.47 21.85
CA CYS A 444 4.07 8.98 23.12
C CYS A 444 4.97 9.42 24.27
N GLU A 445 6.23 9.77 24.04
CA GLU A 445 7.11 10.34 25.07
C GLU A 445 6.58 11.64 25.67
N ARG A 446 5.84 12.46 24.90
CA ARG A 446 5.15 13.67 25.38
C ARG A 446 4.12 13.38 26.49
N CYS A 447 3.68 12.12 26.65
CA CYS A 447 2.86 11.68 27.79
C CYS A 447 3.60 10.68 28.70
N HIS A 448 4.36 9.75 28.13
CA HIS A 448 4.96 8.61 28.81
C HIS A 448 6.32 8.90 29.46
N SER A 449 7.04 9.95 29.05
CA SER A 449 8.22 10.46 29.75
C SER A 449 7.91 11.60 30.73
N GLU A 450 6.64 12.00 30.82
CA GLU A 450 6.13 13.07 31.69
C GLU A 450 5.44 12.55 32.96
N VAL A 451 5.28 13.43 33.96
CA VAL A 451 4.63 13.13 35.24
C VAL A 451 3.73 14.26 35.72
N ASP A 452 2.60 13.90 36.34
CA ASP A 452 1.59 14.82 36.89
C ASP A 452 0.92 15.78 35.87
N THR A 453 1.22 15.68 34.57
CA THR A 453 0.53 16.42 33.49
C THR A 453 -0.91 15.90 33.28
N THR A 454 -1.61 16.47 32.28
CA THR A 454 -3.01 16.10 31.97
C THR A 454 -3.12 14.67 31.47
N ASN A 455 -2.35 14.33 30.43
CA ASN A 455 -2.44 13.04 29.72
C ASN A 455 -1.34 12.04 30.09
N SER A 456 -0.40 12.40 30.98
CA SER A 456 0.56 11.44 31.54
C SER A 456 -0.14 10.36 32.39
N PRO A 457 0.24 9.08 32.23
CA PRO A 457 -0.24 7.99 33.10
C PRO A 457 0.40 8.04 34.51
N HIS A 458 1.47 8.81 34.72
CA HIS A 458 2.27 8.82 35.94
C HIS A 458 1.95 9.97 36.90
N ARG A 459 2.08 9.71 38.20
CA ARG A 459 1.99 10.71 39.29
C ARG A 459 3.24 10.66 40.17
N THR A 460 3.55 11.78 40.84
CA THR A 460 4.74 11.86 41.70
C THR A 460 4.68 10.86 42.85
N GLY A 461 5.45 9.78 42.72
CA GLY A 461 5.59 8.73 43.72
C GLY A 461 5.38 7.30 43.20
N ASP A 462 4.96 7.15 41.94
CA ASP A 462 4.70 5.83 41.33
C ASP A 462 6.00 5.05 41.07
N GLU A 463 5.90 3.72 41.06
CA GLU A 463 7.05 2.82 41.01
C GLU A 463 7.67 2.77 39.61
N VAL A 464 6.85 2.61 38.56
CA VAL A 464 7.28 2.66 37.15
C VAL A 464 7.94 4.01 36.84
N TRP A 465 7.35 5.13 37.29
CA TRP A 465 7.92 6.47 37.12
C TRP A 465 9.36 6.59 37.67
N SER A 466 9.71 5.86 38.72
CA SER A 466 11.09 5.86 39.24
C SER A 466 12.10 5.24 38.26
N MET A 467 11.68 4.23 37.48
CA MET A 467 12.48 3.62 36.41
C MET A 467 12.56 4.52 35.18
N VAL A 468 11.44 5.15 34.78
CA VAL A 468 11.36 6.14 33.70
C VAL A 468 12.36 7.27 33.94
N LYS A 469 12.35 7.86 35.13
CA LYS A 469 13.31 8.91 35.48
C LYS A 469 14.76 8.42 35.55
N GLN A 470 14.99 7.17 35.95
CA GLN A 470 16.32 6.55 35.97
C GLN A 470 16.88 6.32 34.56
N GLU A 471 16.03 6.12 33.56
CA GLU A 471 16.44 6.00 32.16
C GLU A 471 16.80 7.36 31.56
N TYR A 472 16.00 8.38 31.80
CA TYR A 472 16.28 9.77 31.40
C TYR A 472 17.63 10.25 31.99
N ASP A 473 17.79 10.13 33.32
CA ASP A 473 19.02 10.52 34.02
C ASP A 473 20.26 9.77 33.50
N PHE A 474 20.09 8.52 33.07
CA PHE A 474 21.17 7.72 32.50
C PHE A 474 21.59 8.21 31.11
N TRP A 475 20.66 8.40 30.17
CA TRP A 475 21.03 8.78 28.80
C TRP A 475 21.54 10.21 28.69
N MET A 476 20.99 11.14 29.49
CA MET A 476 21.56 12.48 29.67
C MET A 476 23.01 12.39 30.16
N GLY A 477 23.28 11.52 31.15
CA GLY A 477 24.62 11.31 31.71
C GLY A 477 25.60 10.57 30.81
N TYR A 478 25.14 9.61 30.00
CA TYR A 478 25.95 8.77 29.12
C TYR A 478 26.55 9.59 27.97
N TYR A 479 25.71 10.37 27.26
CA TYR A 479 26.17 11.25 26.19
C TYR A 479 26.70 12.60 26.69
N GLY A 480 26.39 12.96 27.93
CA GLY A 480 26.80 14.24 28.55
C GLY A 480 25.94 15.43 28.11
N ILE A 481 24.71 15.18 27.66
CA ILE A 481 23.76 16.15 27.09
C ILE A 481 23.48 17.26 28.11
N ILE A 482 23.61 18.51 27.67
CA ILE A 482 23.33 19.68 28.51
C ILE A 482 21.89 20.15 28.26
N GLU A 483 21.00 19.87 29.22
CA GLU A 483 19.60 20.32 29.25
C GLU A 483 19.48 21.82 28.89
N GLY A 484 18.78 22.12 27.79
CA GLY A 484 18.55 23.48 27.30
C GLY A 484 19.69 24.13 26.49
N GLU A 485 20.84 23.45 26.34
CA GLU A 485 21.85 23.75 25.30
C GLU A 485 21.81 22.72 24.15
N GLU A 486 21.43 21.48 24.45
CA GLU A 486 21.28 20.33 23.54
C GLU A 486 19.89 19.67 23.70
N SER A 487 19.54 18.74 22.81
CA SER A 487 18.24 18.05 22.83
C SER A 487 18.18 16.88 23.80
N ASP A 488 17.07 16.75 24.52
CA ASP A 488 16.75 15.65 25.44
C ASP A 488 15.78 14.62 24.83
N TRP A 489 15.37 14.79 23.56
CA TRP A 489 14.33 13.99 22.93
C TRP A 489 14.67 12.50 22.87
N TYR A 490 15.92 12.13 22.59
CA TYR A 490 16.35 10.71 22.66
C TYR A 490 16.24 10.13 24.10
N PRO A 491 16.79 10.77 25.15
CA PRO A 491 16.47 10.41 26.54
C PRO A 491 14.97 10.28 26.85
N ARG A 492 14.10 11.17 26.35
CA ARG A 492 12.64 11.06 26.50
C ARG A 492 12.08 9.81 25.82
N LEU A 493 12.43 9.52 24.56
CA LEU A 493 12.02 8.30 23.85
C LEU A 493 12.42 7.01 24.59
N LYS A 494 13.67 6.94 25.10
CA LYS A 494 14.15 5.78 25.89
C LYS A 494 13.34 5.60 27.18
N SER A 495 13.04 6.71 27.84
CA SER A 495 12.24 6.72 29.07
C SER A 495 10.78 6.33 28.82
N ALA A 496 10.22 6.70 27.67
CA ALA A 496 8.89 6.31 27.23
C ALA A 496 8.76 4.81 26.95
N ALA A 497 9.80 4.17 26.41
CA ALA A 497 9.83 2.71 26.29
C ALA A 497 9.79 2.01 27.65
N ILE A 498 10.60 2.45 28.63
CA ILE A 498 10.57 1.93 30.02
C ILE A 498 9.23 2.19 30.69
N SER A 499 8.60 3.34 30.42
CA SER A 499 7.26 3.70 30.88
C SER A 499 6.20 2.70 30.42
N ILE A 500 6.22 2.35 29.13
CA ILE A 500 5.25 1.44 28.52
C ILE A 500 5.51 -0.01 28.95
N LEU A 501 6.76 -0.49 28.92
CA LEU A 501 7.10 -1.84 29.36
C LEU A 501 6.76 -2.06 30.84
N GLY A 502 7.06 -1.09 31.72
CA GLY A 502 6.72 -1.19 33.14
C GLY A 502 5.22 -1.12 33.43
N LEU A 503 4.46 -0.33 32.66
CA LEU A 503 2.99 -0.36 32.71
C LEU A 503 2.43 -1.68 32.15
N HIS A 504 3.05 -2.27 31.13
CA HIS A 504 2.65 -3.56 30.58
C HIS A 504 2.88 -4.69 31.61
N ASP A 505 4.06 -4.71 32.24
CA ASP A 505 4.39 -5.66 33.31
C ASP A 505 3.43 -5.54 34.49
N GLN A 506 3.09 -4.31 34.91
CA GLN A 506 2.13 -4.06 35.98
C GLN A 506 0.71 -4.55 35.67
N ASN A 507 0.26 -4.51 34.41
CA ASN A 507 -1.11 -4.85 34.02
C ASN A 507 -1.28 -6.29 33.48
N HIS A 508 -0.19 -6.93 33.01
CA HIS A 508 -0.24 -8.22 32.32
C HIS A 508 0.75 -9.27 32.84
N GLY A 509 1.71 -8.90 33.70
CA GLY A 509 2.65 -9.84 34.30
C GLY A 509 3.64 -10.46 33.30
N THR A 510 4.17 -9.63 32.39
CA THR A 510 5.08 -10.02 31.31
C THR A 510 6.55 -10.16 31.70
N GLY A 511 7.04 -9.46 32.71
CA GLY A 511 8.43 -9.50 33.19
C GLY A 511 9.46 -8.84 32.26
N PHE A 512 9.03 -7.99 31.33
CA PHE A 512 9.91 -7.34 30.34
C PHE A 512 11.01 -6.49 30.98
N LEU A 513 10.78 -5.94 32.18
CA LEU A 513 11.77 -5.16 32.95
C LEU A 513 12.41 -5.94 34.12
N ASP A 514 12.25 -7.27 34.22
CA ASP A 514 12.81 -8.06 35.34
C ASP A 514 14.35 -7.96 35.45
N ASN A 515 15.04 -7.74 34.33
CA ASN A 515 16.48 -7.54 34.28
C ASN A 515 16.90 -6.05 34.34
N TYR A 516 15.97 -5.10 34.43
CA TYR A 516 16.26 -3.67 34.31
C TYR A 516 16.79 -3.05 35.62
N PRO A 517 17.85 -2.20 35.57
CA PRO A 517 18.77 -2.02 34.46
C PRO A 517 19.88 -3.07 34.47
N ALA A 518 20.12 -3.74 33.34
CA ALA A 518 21.15 -4.78 33.24
C ALA A 518 22.58 -4.21 33.31
N CYS A 519 22.75 -2.91 33.00
CA CYS A 519 24.00 -2.16 33.14
C CYS A 519 23.75 -0.75 33.71
N THR A 520 24.62 -0.26 34.60
CA THR A 520 24.36 0.95 35.42
C THR A 520 25.27 2.15 35.13
N THR A 521 26.45 1.93 34.54
CA THR A 521 27.33 3.01 34.05
C THR A 521 27.64 2.84 32.56
N ALA A 522 28.13 3.90 31.92
CA ALA A 522 28.56 3.85 30.52
C ALA A 522 29.59 2.72 30.29
N GLU A 523 30.59 2.61 31.15
CA GLU A 523 31.63 1.56 31.02
C GLU A 523 31.11 0.14 31.26
N GLU A 524 29.97 -0.03 31.94
CA GLU A 524 29.29 -1.33 32.09
C GLU A 524 28.47 -1.65 30.83
N CYS A 525 27.72 -0.69 30.29
CA CYS A 525 26.92 -0.89 29.08
C CYS A 525 27.78 -1.06 27.82
N ASP A 526 28.89 -0.30 27.70
CA ASP A 526 29.90 -0.44 26.64
C ASP A 526 30.52 -1.84 26.64
N ALA A 527 30.84 -2.37 27.82
CA ALA A 527 31.42 -3.69 27.98
C ALA A 527 30.40 -4.80 27.63
N TYR A 528 29.16 -4.67 28.09
CA TYR A 528 28.10 -5.64 27.81
C TYR A 528 27.74 -5.68 26.31
N ALA A 529 27.62 -4.51 25.67
CA ALA A 529 27.41 -4.41 24.23
C ALA A 529 28.55 -5.05 23.42
N ALA A 530 29.80 -4.88 23.85
CA ALA A 530 30.96 -5.51 23.22
C ALA A 530 31.03 -7.04 23.45
N ASP A 531 30.61 -7.54 24.61
CA ASP A 531 30.54 -8.98 24.89
C ASP A 531 29.38 -9.65 24.12
N LEU A 532 28.23 -8.99 23.97
CA LEU A 532 27.14 -9.43 23.08
C LEU A 532 27.58 -9.41 21.61
N SER A 533 28.22 -8.33 21.14
CA SER A 533 28.79 -8.25 19.78
C SER A 533 29.79 -9.37 19.45
N ALA A 534 30.46 -9.92 20.48
CA ALA A 534 31.47 -10.96 20.35
C ALA A 534 30.90 -12.38 20.40
N GLN A 535 29.62 -12.54 20.77
CA GLN A 535 28.86 -13.78 20.67
C GLN A 535 28.17 -13.78 19.29
N ASN A 536 27.15 -12.95 19.14
CA ASN A 536 26.21 -12.84 18.01
C ASN A 536 26.84 -12.43 16.64
N GLY A 537 28.17 -12.34 16.54
CA GLY A 537 28.92 -12.07 15.30
C GLY A 537 28.82 -10.65 14.71
N ARG A 538 27.83 -9.85 15.13
CA ARG A 538 27.45 -8.54 14.56
C ARG A 538 27.63 -7.36 15.54
N PRO A 539 27.62 -6.10 15.07
CA PRO A 539 27.70 -4.93 15.94
C PRO A 539 26.47 -4.79 16.85
N ILE A 540 26.69 -4.65 18.15
CA ILE A 540 25.67 -4.32 19.15
C ILE A 540 26.16 -3.10 19.94
N PHE A 541 25.26 -2.15 20.22
CA PHE A 541 25.59 -0.89 20.89
C PHE A 541 24.97 -0.80 22.29
N ALA A 542 25.54 0.05 23.17
CA ALA A 542 25.06 0.24 24.55
C ALA A 542 23.57 0.65 24.62
N GLN A 543 23.06 1.28 23.56
CA GLN A 543 21.66 1.61 23.36
C GLN A 543 20.74 0.41 23.59
N SER A 544 21.09 -0.80 23.12
CA SER A 544 20.24 -2.00 23.21
C SER A 544 20.29 -2.70 24.57
N THR A 545 21.24 -2.39 25.46
CA THR A 545 21.63 -3.30 26.56
C THR A 545 20.96 -3.06 27.92
N ARG A 546 20.14 -2.01 28.09
CA ARG A 546 19.61 -1.63 29.42
C ARG A 546 18.54 -2.59 29.96
N ILE A 547 17.72 -3.19 29.10
CA ILE A 547 16.67 -4.13 29.52
C ILE A 547 17.15 -5.59 29.55
N GLY A 548 18.31 -5.91 28.96
CA GLY A 548 18.82 -7.27 28.82
C GLY A 548 19.32 -7.55 27.40
N GLU A 549 19.01 -8.74 26.89
CA GLU A 549 19.69 -9.34 25.73
C GLU A 549 18.83 -9.38 24.45
N ALA A 550 17.52 -9.10 24.55
CA ALA A 550 16.60 -9.09 23.41
C ALA A 550 15.65 -7.89 23.46
N THR A 551 15.17 -7.49 22.28
CA THR A 551 14.08 -6.52 22.12
C THR A 551 12.71 -7.16 22.33
N VAL A 552 11.78 -6.42 22.95
CA VAL A 552 10.37 -6.79 23.08
C VAL A 552 9.67 -6.59 21.74
N LEU A 553 9.41 -7.69 21.04
CA LEU A 553 8.56 -7.72 19.83
C LEU A 553 7.11 -7.97 20.25
N CYS A 554 6.27 -6.93 20.25
CA CYS A 554 4.92 -7.04 20.80
C CYS A 554 4.03 -8.07 20.04
N GLN A 555 4.28 -8.28 18.75
CA GLN A 555 3.63 -9.29 17.89
C GLN A 555 3.89 -10.74 18.33
N ARG A 556 4.78 -11.00 19.31
CA ARG A 556 4.86 -12.32 19.98
C ARG A 556 3.74 -12.56 21.00
N CYS A 557 3.12 -11.49 21.51
CA CYS A 557 2.09 -11.54 22.55
C CYS A 557 0.72 -11.07 22.07
N HIS A 558 0.67 -10.13 21.12
CA HIS A 558 -0.54 -9.57 20.56
C HIS A 558 -0.75 -10.05 19.13
N ALA A 559 -1.99 -10.40 18.77
CA ALA A 559 -2.37 -10.46 17.38
C ALA A 559 -2.25 -9.08 16.72
N ASP A 560 -1.76 -9.06 15.49
CA ASP A 560 -1.54 -7.89 14.66
C ASP A 560 -1.82 -8.25 13.19
N ASN A 561 -2.97 -7.80 12.69
CA ASN A 561 -3.40 -8.09 11.33
C ASN A 561 -2.52 -7.41 10.27
N VAL A 562 -1.78 -6.35 10.60
CA VAL A 562 -0.94 -5.62 9.63
C VAL A 562 0.11 -6.57 9.04
N ILE A 563 0.70 -7.43 9.87
CA ILE A 563 1.59 -8.52 9.43
C ILE A 563 0.88 -9.89 9.35
N ALA A 564 -0.44 -9.94 9.45
CA ALA A 564 -1.25 -11.16 9.55
C ALA A 564 -0.87 -12.11 10.70
N GLN A 565 -0.38 -11.59 11.83
CA GLN A 565 -0.25 -12.36 13.08
C GLN A 565 -1.64 -12.49 13.72
N VAL A 566 -2.35 -13.59 13.43
CA VAL A 566 -3.79 -13.74 13.74
C VAL A 566 -4.10 -14.38 15.10
N LYS A 567 -3.11 -14.57 15.98
CA LYS A 567 -3.26 -15.18 17.32
C LYS A 567 -2.65 -14.30 18.41
N SER A 568 -3.36 -14.18 19.54
CA SER A 568 -2.85 -13.52 20.75
C SER A 568 -2.43 -14.55 21.79
N ALA A 569 -1.47 -14.16 22.62
CA ALA A 569 -1.17 -14.85 23.87
C ALA A 569 -2.27 -14.58 24.93
N SER A 570 -2.13 -15.24 26.08
CA SER A 570 -3.12 -15.32 27.15
C SER A 570 -2.45 -15.17 28.52
N PHE A 571 -3.13 -14.56 29.49
CA PHE A 571 -2.64 -14.35 30.86
C PHE A 571 -3.73 -14.60 31.90
N MET A 572 -3.32 -15.04 33.09
CA MET A 572 -4.23 -15.17 34.24
C MET A 572 -4.38 -13.82 34.94
N ASP A 573 -5.62 -13.39 35.19
CA ASP A 573 -5.92 -12.16 35.93
C ASP A 573 -5.83 -12.33 37.48
N GLU A 574 -6.06 -11.25 38.24
CA GLU A 574 -6.12 -11.29 39.71
C GLU A 574 -7.22 -12.20 40.27
N GLU A 575 -8.28 -12.47 39.51
CA GLU A 575 -9.35 -13.40 39.87
C GLU A 575 -8.98 -14.89 39.59
N GLY A 576 -7.90 -15.15 38.85
CA GLY A 576 -7.47 -16.46 38.40
C GLY A 576 -8.21 -16.98 37.17
N VAL A 577 -8.73 -16.09 36.32
CA VAL A 577 -9.37 -16.38 35.03
C VAL A 577 -8.38 -16.14 33.90
N ASP A 578 -8.34 -17.08 32.95
CA ASP A 578 -7.52 -16.98 31.74
C ASP A 578 -8.13 -15.95 30.78
N ARG A 579 -7.35 -14.94 30.38
CA ARG A 579 -7.77 -13.86 29.47
C ARG A 579 -6.82 -13.76 28.29
N VAL A 580 -7.40 -13.74 27.10
CA VAL A 580 -6.71 -13.35 25.87
C VAL A 580 -6.22 -11.90 25.98
N ILE A 581 -4.97 -11.66 25.55
CA ILE A 581 -4.38 -10.34 25.38
C ILE A 581 -5.01 -9.68 24.14
N LEU A 582 -5.45 -8.43 24.27
CA LEU A 582 -6.13 -7.72 23.17
C LEU A 582 -5.19 -7.56 21.97
N PRO A 583 -5.68 -7.64 20.72
CA PRO A 583 -4.85 -7.39 19.55
C PRO A 583 -4.24 -5.99 19.59
N MET A 584 -3.07 -5.80 18.97
CA MET A 584 -2.22 -4.62 19.16
C MET A 584 -2.99 -3.30 18.97
N SER A 585 -3.69 -3.18 17.84
CA SER A 585 -4.46 -1.99 17.51
C SER A 585 -5.62 -1.75 18.48
N GLU A 586 -6.24 -2.79 19.05
CA GLU A 586 -7.25 -2.60 20.10
C GLU A 586 -6.60 -2.17 21.41
N ALA A 587 -5.53 -2.83 21.85
CA ALA A 587 -4.84 -2.53 23.09
C ALA A 587 -4.40 -1.05 23.17
N ILE A 588 -3.84 -0.53 22.07
CA ILE A 588 -3.48 0.90 21.95
C ILE A 588 -4.75 1.76 21.99
N HIS A 589 -5.65 1.61 21.01
CA HIS A 589 -6.78 2.54 20.86
C HIS A 589 -7.74 2.51 22.06
N GLN A 590 -8.05 1.32 22.61
CA GLN A 590 -8.88 1.14 23.80
C GLN A 590 -8.31 1.88 25.02
N THR A 591 -6.98 2.02 25.11
CA THR A 591 -6.29 2.73 26.20
C THR A 591 -6.23 4.24 25.95
N HIS A 592 -6.26 4.68 24.70
CA HIS A 592 -6.11 6.10 24.31
C HIS A 592 -7.41 6.81 23.91
N ARG A 593 -8.59 6.20 24.14
CA ARG A 593 -9.90 6.81 23.87
C ARG A 593 -10.13 8.10 24.66
N GLY A 594 -11.04 8.95 24.16
CA GLY A 594 -11.30 10.26 24.73
C GLY A 594 -12.02 10.22 26.08
N ALA A 595 -11.81 11.28 26.89
CA ALA A 595 -12.49 11.45 28.18
C ALA A 595 -14.03 11.46 28.06
N GLY A 596 -14.58 11.92 26.93
CA GLY A 596 -16.02 11.86 26.62
C GLY A 596 -16.57 10.43 26.44
N GLU A 597 -15.70 9.48 26.05
CA GLU A 597 -16.00 8.04 25.91
C GLU A 597 -15.70 7.25 27.20
N GLY A 598 -15.29 7.94 28.27
CA GLY A 598 -14.78 7.31 29.49
C GLY A 598 -13.36 6.73 29.37
N GLY A 599 -12.60 7.07 28.33
CA GLY A 599 -11.16 6.86 28.27
C GLY A 599 -10.37 7.89 29.11
N PRO A 600 -9.03 7.79 29.18
CA PRO A 600 -8.22 8.68 30.00
C PRO A 600 -7.82 9.99 29.31
N ILE A 601 -7.86 10.06 27.97
CA ILE A 601 -7.18 11.13 27.22
C ILE A 601 -8.07 12.37 27.06
N ALA A 602 -7.58 13.52 27.53
CA ALA A 602 -8.16 14.84 27.30
C ALA A 602 -7.54 15.47 26.05
N PHE A 603 -8.10 15.13 24.87
CA PHE A 603 -7.70 15.69 23.57
C PHE A 603 -8.85 16.38 22.81
N THR A 604 -9.88 16.80 23.53
CA THR A 604 -11.08 17.42 22.97
C THR A 604 -10.86 18.92 22.69
N ASP A 605 -11.36 19.43 21.56
CA ASP A 605 -11.32 20.87 21.22
C ASP A 605 -12.53 21.68 21.70
N SER A 606 -12.54 22.98 21.41
CA SER A 606 -13.60 23.90 21.86
C SER A 606 -14.96 23.67 21.20
N PHE A 607 -15.00 22.92 20.09
CA PHE A 607 -16.22 22.45 19.44
C PHE A 607 -16.69 21.09 19.98
N GLY A 608 -15.89 20.47 20.85
CA GLY A 608 -16.15 19.19 21.47
C GLY A 608 -15.55 18.01 20.70
N ARG A 609 -14.75 18.20 19.64
CA ARG A 609 -14.22 17.09 18.83
C ARG A 609 -12.96 16.49 19.43
N PHE A 610 -12.88 15.17 19.53
CA PHE A 610 -11.70 14.47 20.07
C PHE A 610 -10.57 14.29 19.04
N GLY A 611 -9.44 14.95 19.26
CA GLY A 611 -8.29 14.98 18.34
C GLY A 611 -7.15 14.02 18.66
N GLY A 612 -7.34 13.04 19.55
CA GLY A 612 -6.26 12.18 20.05
C GLY A 612 -5.48 11.47 18.94
N CYS A 613 -6.17 11.04 17.88
CA CYS A 613 -5.54 10.42 16.71
C CYS A 613 -4.49 11.33 16.04
N GLN A 614 -4.65 12.66 16.03
CA GLN A 614 -3.64 13.59 15.49
C GLN A 614 -2.48 13.83 16.46
N GLY A 615 -2.69 13.68 17.77
CA GLY A 615 -1.63 13.73 18.77
C GLY A 615 -0.76 12.46 18.76
N CYS A 616 -1.36 11.31 18.48
CA CYS A 616 -0.69 10.01 18.40
C CYS A 616 -0.17 9.64 17.00
N HIS A 617 -0.75 10.18 15.92
CA HIS A 617 -0.31 9.98 14.53
C HIS A 617 -0.13 11.29 13.74
N PRO A 618 0.70 12.24 14.22
CA PRO A 618 1.09 13.41 13.45
C PRO A 618 2.07 13.03 12.34
N ALA A 619 2.41 13.99 11.49
CA ALA A 619 3.69 13.94 10.80
C ALA A 619 4.30 15.34 10.72
N HIS A 620 5.61 15.33 10.58
CA HIS A 620 6.47 16.49 10.55
C HIS A 620 6.30 17.23 9.22
N ARG A 621 6.77 18.48 9.16
CA ARG A 621 6.78 19.29 7.93
C ARG A 621 8.16 19.24 7.26
N SER A 622 8.22 19.39 5.95
CA SER A 622 9.49 19.37 5.19
C SER A 622 10.46 20.51 5.56
N ASN A 623 9.98 21.55 6.24
CA ASN A 623 10.83 22.61 6.80
C ASN A 623 11.23 22.41 8.27
N GLY A 624 10.78 21.32 8.91
CA GLY A 624 11.05 21.04 10.34
C GLY A 624 10.38 22.00 11.34
N ASP A 625 9.52 22.94 10.90
CA ASP A 625 8.82 23.82 11.84
C ASP A 625 7.80 23.00 12.66
N MET A 626 7.72 23.27 13.96
CA MET A 626 6.81 22.64 14.93
C MET A 626 5.71 23.61 15.46
N ALA A 627 5.62 24.84 14.95
CA ALA A 627 4.54 25.76 15.29
C ALA A 627 3.17 25.28 14.77
N GLY A 628 2.21 25.01 15.67
CA GLY A 628 0.92 24.41 15.31
C GLY A 628 0.94 22.88 15.22
N TYR A 629 1.88 22.23 15.92
CA TYR A 629 1.88 20.78 16.09
C TYR A 629 0.75 20.34 17.03
N PRO A 630 0.04 19.21 16.81
CA PRO A 630 -1.20 18.90 17.55
C PRO A 630 -1.03 18.67 19.06
N ILE A 631 0.15 18.23 19.51
CA ILE A 631 0.45 17.84 20.88
C ILE A 631 1.59 18.71 21.46
N THR A 632 1.45 19.22 22.69
CA THR A 632 2.50 20.01 23.37
C THR A 632 3.60 19.12 23.95
N GLU A 633 4.71 19.69 24.44
CA GLU A 633 5.80 18.89 25.02
C GLU A 633 5.36 18.19 26.33
N GLU A 634 4.39 18.79 27.03
CA GLU A 634 3.76 18.28 28.26
C GLU A 634 2.61 17.29 28.01
N GLY A 635 2.29 17.01 26.74
CA GLY A 635 1.24 16.07 26.32
C GLY A 635 -0.19 16.65 26.26
N ASP A 636 -0.36 17.98 26.31
CA ASP A 636 -1.66 18.63 26.15
C ASP A 636 -2.06 18.77 24.66
N ASN A 637 -3.35 18.94 24.37
CA ASN A 637 -3.82 19.28 23.03
C ASN A 637 -3.56 20.76 22.72
N PHE A 638 -2.74 21.05 21.71
CA PHE A 638 -2.46 22.42 21.27
C PHE A 638 -3.72 23.17 20.81
N TYR A 639 -4.68 22.45 20.22
CA TYR A 639 -5.90 23.02 19.62
C TYR A 639 -7.11 23.03 20.58
N ALA A 640 -6.91 22.72 21.87
CA ALA A 640 -8.00 22.61 22.87
C ALA A 640 -8.95 23.82 22.94
N ASP A 641 -8.41 25.05 22.83
CA ASP A 641 -9.20 26.30 22.84
C ASP A 641 -9.75 26.70 21.43
N THR A 642 -9.55 25.86 20.40
CA THR A 642 -9.89 26.15 18.98
C THR A 642 -10.55 24.94 18.27
N ASP A 643 -10.08 24.56 17.07
CA ASP A 643 -10.58 23.47 16.20
C ASP A 643 -9.37 22.64 15.75
N ASN A 644 -9.36 21.34 16.05
CA ASN A 644 -8.21 20.48 15.77
C ASN A 644 -7.82 20.41 14.27
N ARG A 645 -8.76 20.67 13.36
CA ARG A 645 -8.51 20.64 11.90
C ARG A 645 -7.72 21.86 11.40
N LEU A 646 -7.39 22.80 12.31
CA LEU A 646 -6.37 23.81 12.08
C LEU A 646 -4.93 23.27 12.25
N GLY A 647 -4.77 21.96 12.50
CA GLY A 647 -3.49 21.23 12.56
C GLY A 647 -2.57 21.57 11.38
N ALA A 648 -1.41 22.16 11.68
CA ALA A 648 -0.57 22.75 10.66
C ALA A 648 0.46 21.73 10.12
N GLY A 649 -0.04 20.72 9.40
CA GLY A 649 0.74 19.59 8.88
C GLY A 649 0.42 18.29 9.61
N GLY A 650 0.64 17.17 8.93
CA GLY A 650 0.39 15.82 9.45
C GLY A 650 0.65 14.75 8.41
N CYS A 651 0.54 13.48 8.80
CA CYS A 651 0.50 12.35 7.86
C CYS A 651 -0.76 12.46 6.99
N PHE A 652 -1.88 12.76 7.66
CA PHE A 652 -3.21 12.87 7.07
C PHE A 652 -3.66 14.34 6.91
N VAL A 653 -3.23 15.24 7.80
CA VAL A 653 -3.76 16.61 7.89
C VAL A 653 -3.21 17.50 6.78
N GLY A 654 -4.05 17.85 5.81
CA GLY A 654 -3.71 18.67 4.64
C GLY A 654 -2.98 17.91 3.52
N ARG A 655 -2.58 16.64 3.75
CA ARG A 655 -2.02 15.71 2.73
C ARG A 655 -3.08 14.85 2.06
N ASP A 656 -4.23 14.69 2.71
CA ASP A 656 -5.41 14.02 2.15
C ASP A 656 -6.35 15.05 1.50
N VAL A 657 -6.96 14.70 0.37
CA VAL A 657 -7.86 15.58 -0.40
C VAL A 657 -9.13 15.96 0.37
N HIS A 658 -9.65 15.06 1.20
CA HIS A 658 -10.86 15.27 2.01
C HIS A 658 -10.56 16.15 3.24
N SER A 659 -9.31 16.15 3.72
CA SER A 659 -8.80 17.03 4.76
C SER A 659 -8.42 18.42 4.28
N ASN A 660 -8.20 18.62 2.97
CA ASN A 660 -7.58 19.83 2.44
C ASN A 660 -8.55 21.05 2.40
N PRO A 661 -8.30 22.13 3.19
CA PRO A 661 -9.15 23.32 3.23
C PRO A 661 -8.97 24.25 2.00
N PHE A 662 -8.26 23.78 0.95
CA PHE A 662 -8.09 24.43 -0.35
C PHE A 662 -8.55 23.54 -1.53
N LYS A 663 -9.19 22.39 -1.29
CA LYS A 663 -9.84 21.60 -2.35
C LYS A 663 -10.69 22.52 -3.26
N ASP A 664 -10.63 22.26 -4.57
CA ASP A 664 -11.31 22.98 -5.65
C ASP A 664 -10.89 24.45 -5.87
N ILE A 665 -9.90 24.97 -5.12
CA ILE A 665 -9.28 26.29 -5.35
C ILE A 665 -7.74 26.24 -5.51
N ASP A 666 -7.20 25.03 -5.59
CA ASP A 666 -5.78 24.68 -5.72
C ASP A 666 -5.33 24.37 -7.17
N GLY A 667 -6.29 24.15 -8.08
CA GLY A 667 -6.06 23.80 -9.49
C GLY A 667 -6.57 22.42 -9.92
N ALA A 668 -6.98 21.54 -9.00
CA ALA A 668 -7.48 20.19 -9.31
C ALA A 668 -8.93 19.99 -8.85
N GLY A 669 -9.82 20.89 -9.30
CA GLY A 669 -11.25 20.85 -8.98
C GLY A 669 -11.90 19.54 -9.41
N THR A 670 -12.53 18.84 -8.47
CA THR A 670 -13.04 17.47 -8.65
C THR A 670 -14.51 17.35 -8.22
N PRO A 671 -15.43 16.86 -9.09
CA PRO A 671 -16.85 16.71 -8.74
C PRO A 671 -17.09 15.77 -7.55
N GLU A 672 -17.90 16.24 -6.59
CA GLU A 672 -18.21 15.51 -5.36
C GLU A 672 -19.45 14.61 -5.54
N HIS A 673 -19.26 13.41 -6.10
CA HIS A 673 -20.33 12.43 -6.33
C HIS A 673 -20.77 11.68 -5.03
N LEU A 674 -21.25 12.40 -4.02
CA LEU A 674 -21.38 11.88 -2.64
C LEU A 674 -22.66 11.09 -2.32
N THR A 675 -22.58 10.12 -1.40
CA THR A 675 -23.70 9.43 -0.73
C THR A 675 -24.44 10.36 0.24
N ALA A 676 -25.49 9.86 0.92
CA ALA A 676 -26.11 10.57 2.04
C ALA A 676 -25.16 10.73 3.26
N VAL A 677 -24.19 9.83 3.45
CA VAL A 677 -23.15 9.94 4.49
C VAL A 677 -22.13 11.01 4.09
N GLY A 678 -21.61 10.94 2.87
CA GLY A 678 -20.66 11.92 2.33
C GLY A 678 -21.24 13.34 2.34
N GLU A 679 -22.49 13.52 1.90
CA GLU A 679 -23.19 14.81 1.95
C GLU A 679 -23.39 15.31 3.38
N TRP A 680 -23.68 14.42 4.35
CA TRP A 680 -23.80 14.81 5.76
C TRP A 680 -22.46 15.24 6.34
N LEU A 681 -21.37 14.50 6.07
CA LEU A 681 -20.01 14.86 6.50
C LEU A 681 -19.56 16.18 5.87
N ARG A 682 -19.85 16.37 4.57
CA ARG A 682 -19.58 17.61 3.84
C ARG A 682 -20.27 18.80 4.51
N VAL A 683 -21.55 18.69 4.87
CA VAL A 683 -22.34 19.81 5.43
C VAL A 683 -22.09 20.07 6.92
N ASN A 684 -21.91 19.04 7.74
CA ASN A 684 -21.88 19.17 9.21
C ASN A 684 -20.47 19.12 9.81
N VAL A 685 -19.50 18.57 9.08
CA VAL A 685 -18.09 18.55 9.49
C VAL A 685 -17.28 19.47 8.58
N SER A 686 -17.14 19.13 7.30
CA SER A 686 -16.20 19.80 6.39
C SER A 686 -16.52 21.29 6.17
N GLN A 687 -17.80 21.63 5.99
CA GLN A 687 -18.29 22.99 5.75
C GLN A 687 -18.98 23.58 7.00
N ASN A 688 -19.69 24.72 6.84
CA ASN A 688 -20.45 25.41 7.91
C ASN A 688 -19.55 25.92 9.07
N GLN A 689 -18.34 26.37 8.75
CA GLN A 689 -17.36 26.91 9.71
C GLN A 689 -17.13 28.42 9.57
N ALA A 690 -17.73 29.09 8.58
CA ALA A 690 -17.53 30.52 8.37
C ALA A 690 -18.14 31.38 9.49
N GLY A 691 -17.31 32.16 10.18
CA GLY A 691 -17.76 33.14 11.18
C GLY A 691 -17.76 32.66 12.64
N TYR A 692 -17.18 31.49 12.93
CA TYR A 692 -16.71 31.17 14.28
C TYR A 692 -15.52 32.06 14.68
N ALA A 693 -15.15 32.02 15.97
CA ALA A 693 -13.87 32.60 16.40
C ALA A 693 -12.74 31.94 15.58
N ASP A 694 -11.81 32.77 15.10
CA ASP A 694 -10.64 32.33 14.33
C ASP A 694 -11.00 31.44 13.12
N SER A 695 -12.12 31.77 12.45
CA SER A 695 -12.56 31.14 11.20
C SER A 695 -13.10 32.12 10.16
N ASP A 696 -12.29 32.38 9.14
CA ASP A 696 -12.62 33.16 7.93
C ASP A 696 -13.12 32.28 6.76
N ARG A 697 -12.69 31.01 6.71
CA ARG A 697 -13.08 29.99 5.72
C ARG A 697 -14.30 29.18 6.15
N ASP A 698 -15.08 28.74 5.18
CA ASP A 698 -16.21 27.83 5.42
C ASP A 698 -15.83 26.35 5.34
N ASN A 699 -14.96 25.98 4.39
CA ASN A 699 -14.41 24.63 4.25
C ASN A 699 -13.16 24.46 5.14
N ARG A 700 -13.12 23.38 5.92
CA ARG A 700 -12.01 22.95 6.78
C ARG A 700 -11.63 21.47 6.62
N GLY A 701 -12.27 20.75 5.70
CA GLY A 701 -12.05 19.32 5.53
C GLY A 701 -12.57 18.44 6.67
N ILE A 702 -12.42 17.14 6.46
CA ILE A 702 -12.60 16.08 7.46
C ILE A 702 -11.24 15.58 7.98
N TRP A 703 -11.24 14.60 8.88
CA TRP A 703 -10.04 13.99 9.45
C TRP A 703 -10.23 12.48 9.68
N CYS A 704 -9.18 11.79 10.12
CA CYS A 704 -9.11 10.32 10.15
C CYS A 704 -10.31 9.63 10.81
N THR A 705 -10.86 10.20 11.88
CA THR A 705 -11.99 9.64 12.65
C THR A 705 -13.36 9.83 11.99
N ASN A 706 -13.47 10.63 10.92
CA ASN A 706 -14.65 10.62 10.05
C ASN A 706 -14.55 9.50 8.99
N CYS A 707 -13.33 9.10 8.61
CA CYS A 707 -13.10 8.01 7.65
C CYS A 707 -13.18 6.65 8.36
N HIS A 708 -12.41 6.48 9.44
CA HIS A 708 -12.50 5.34 10.36
C HIS A 708 -13.59 5.62 11.41
N ASN A 709 -14.84 5.29 11.10
CA ASN A 709 -16.00 5.61 11.92
C ASN A 709 -16.91 4.37 12.12
N GLN A 710 -17.68 4.33 13.21
CA GLN A 710 -18.54 3.18 13.53
C GLN A 710 -19.69 2.96 12.52
N LEU A 711 -20.20 4.02 11.87
CA LEU A 711 -21.32 3.88 10.93
C LEU A 711 -20.90 3.11 9.68
N SER A 712 -19.71 3.38 9.13
CA SER A 712 -19.12 2.62 8.03
C SER A 712 -19.08 1.12 8.34
N GLN A 713 -18.69 0.75 9.57
CA GLN A 713 -18.66 -0.65 10.00
C GLN A 713 -20.04 -1.29 10.04
N GLU A 714 -21.05 -0.60 10.55
CA GLU A 714 -22.41 -1.15 10.64
C GLU A 714 -23.09 -1.23 9.27
N ILE A 715 -22.80 -0.30 8.35
CA ILE A 715 -23.15 -0.41 6.92
C ILE A 715 -22.50 -1.68 6.34
N TRP A 716 -21.18 -1.83 6.49
CA TRP A 716 -20.43 -2.98 5.98
C TRP A 716 -20.96 -4.29 6.54
N LYS A 717 -21.22 -4.38 7.86
CA LYS A 717 -21.79 -5.57 8.53
C LYS A 717 -23.13 -5.99 7.89
N ARG A 718 -24.00 -5.06 7.51
CA ARG A 718 -25.33 -5.35 6.94
C ARG A 718 -25.40 -5.42 5.41
N GLU A 719 -24.39 -4.94 4.70
CA GLU A 719 -24.33 -4.87 3.24
C GLU A 719 -24.54 -6.24 2.55
N ASN A 720 -25.20 -6.24 1.37
CA ASN A 720 -25.33 -7.39 0.49
C ASN A 720 -25.51 -6.94 -0.97
N MET A 721 -24.39 -6.76 -1.69
CA MET A 721 -24.33 -6.20 -3.04
C MET A 721 -23.53 -7.10 -4.00
N VAL A 722 -24.17 -7.67 -5.02
CA VAL A 722 -23.51 -8.48 -6.07
C VAL A 722 -22.54 -7.64 -6.89
N SER A 723 -22.87 -6.37 -7.12
CA SER A 723 -21.96 -5.36 -7.66
C SER A 723 -22.29 -3.99 -7.09
N LEU A 724 -21.32 -3.35 -6.42
CA LEU A 724 -21.47 -1.96 -5.99
C LEU A 724 -21.47 -0.99 -7.17
N ILE A 725 -20.48 -1.12 -8.07
CA ILE A 725 -20.31 -0.28 -9.27
C ILE A 725 -21.55 -0.29 -10.16
N LYS A 726 -22.20 -1.45 -10.35
CA LYS A 726 -23.45 -1.58 -11.13
C LYS A 726 -24.74 -1.39 -10.32
N GLY A 727 -24.63 -1.24 -8.99
CA GLY A 727 -25.77 -1.11 -8.07
C GLY A 727 -26.64 -2.37 -7.93
N GLU A 728 -26.10 -3.55 -8.25
CA GLU A 728 -26.81 -4.84 -8.27
C GLU A 728 -26.87 -5.46 -6.85
N PRO A 729 -28.06 -5.57 -6.23
CA PRO A 729 -28.20 -6.11 -4.89
C PRO A 729 -28.09 -7.65 -4.86
N GLY A 730 -27.68 -8.19 -3.72
CA GLY A 730 -27.93 -9.60 -3.38
C GLY A 730 -29.39 -9.85 -2.97
N GLN A 731 -29.67 -10.99 -2.35
CA GLN A 731 -31.00 -11.35 -1.86
C GLN A 731 -31.07 -11.50 -0.34
N ASP A 732 -32.21 -11.19 0.25
CA ASP A 732 -32.51 -11.45 1.66
C ASP A 732 -32.86 -12.93 1.92
N ALA A 733 -33.01 -13.31 3.19
CA ALA A 733 -33.45 -14.65 3.61
C ALA A 733 -34.84 -15.10 3.06
N THR A 734 -35.56 -14.23 2.33
CA THR A 734 -36.85 -14.52 1.70
C THR A 734 -36.78 -14.63 0.17
N GLY A 735 -35.63 -14.32 -0.44
CA GLY A 735 -35.45 -14.24 -1.89
C GLY A 735 -35.98 -12.94 -2.51
N GLN A 736 -35.98 -11.84 -1.77
CA GLN A 736 -36.21 -10.47 -2.26
C GLN A 736 -34.89 -9.71 -2.37
N ASP A 737 -34.79 -8.77 -3.30
CA ASP A 737 -33.62 -7.92 -3.50
C ASP A 737 -33.25 -7.19 -2.21
N ALA A 738 -31.97 -7.25 -1.82
CA ALA A 738 -31.43 -6.60 -0.64
C ALA A 738 -31.39 -5.07 -0.79
N VAL A 739 -31.40 -4.36 0.34
CA VAL A 739 -31.29 -2.90 0.34
C VAL A 739 -29.83 -2.49 0.13
N ASN A 740 -29.54 -1.79 -0.97
CA ASN A 740 -28.29 -1.05 -1.11
C ASN A 740 -28.29 0.14 -0.13
N ILE A 741 -27.75 -0.07 1.07
CA ILE A 741 -27.73 0.92 2.16
C ILE A 741 -27.00 2.20 1.74
N ARG A 742 -25.90 2.07 0.99
CA ARG A 742 -25.05 3.18 0.55
C ARG A 742 -25.74 4.10 -0.46
N ALA A 743 -26.68 3.56 -1.26
CA ALA A 743 -27.46 4.30 -2.24
C ALA A 743 -28.73 4.97 -1.67
N LEU A 744 -29.01 4.86 -0.36
CA LEU A 744 -30.17 5.49 0.27
C LEU A 744 -30.08 7.02 0.27
N GLY A 745 -31.25 7.68 0.23
CA GLY A 745 -31.36 9.12 -0.01
C GLY A 745 -31.06 10.02 1.19
N SER A 746 -30.95 9.46 2.39
CA SER A 746 -30.76 10.19 3.65
C SER A 746 -30.19 9.33 4.77
N LEU A 747 -29.50 9.94 5.75
CA LEU A 747 -29.06 9.22 6.96
C LEU A 747 -30.22 8.59 7.74
N GLY A 748 -31.43 9.15 7.65
CA GLY A 748 -32.61 8.58 8.31
C GLY A 748 -33.00 7.22 7.72
N GLU A 749 -32.96 7.09 6.39
CA GLU A 749 -33.20 5.81 5.72
C GLU A 749 -32.08 4.80 5.98
N ILE A 750 -30.83 5.26 6.10
CA ILE A 750 -29.69 4.43 6.53
C ILE A 750 -29.88 3.94 7.96
N ALA A 751 -30.25 4.82 8.91
CA ALA A 751 -30.52 4.45 10.30
C ALA A 751 -31.68 3.44 10.41
N ASP A 752 -32.78 3.64 9.66
CA ASP A 752 -33.89 2.68 9.57
C ASP A 752 -33.42 1.30 9.03
N ALA A 753 -32.54 1.26 8.01
CA ALA A 753 -31.95 0.02 7.50
C ALA A 753 -30.98 -0.65 8.49
N LEU A 754 -30.32 0.14 9.33
CA LEU A 754 -29.45 -0.28 10.42
C LEU A 754 -30.20 -0.56 11.74
N ASP A 755 -31.55 -0.45 11.79
CA ASP A 755 -32.38 -0.65 13.00
C ASP A 755 -31.89 0.18 14.21
N VAL A 756 -31.43 1.40 13.96
CA VAL A 756 -30.98 2.38 14.97
C VAL A 756 -31.70 3.71 14.79
N SER A 757 -31.55 4.64 15.75
CA SER A 757 -32.08 6.00 15.58
C SER A 757 -31.14 6.85 14.72
N LEU A 758 -31.67 7.94 14.15
CA LEU A 758 -30.86 8.91 13.41
C LEU A 758 -29.76 9.51 14.31
N GLU A 759 -30.10 9.84 15.56
CA GLU A 759 -29.17 10.41 16.53
C GLU A 759 -28.00 9.46 16.83
N GLN A 760 -28.25 8.15 16.88
CA GLN A 760 -27.22 7.12 17.03
C GLN A 760 -26.33 7.05 15.78
N ALA A 761 -26.92 6.96 14.59
CA ALA A 761 -26.18 6.90 13.32
C ALA A 761 -25.33 8.17 13.08
N GLU A 762 -25.85 9.35 13.44
CA GLU A 762 -25.07 10.59 13.41
C GLU A 762 -23.97 10.60 14.49
N SER A 763 -24.18 10.00 15.67
CA SER A 763 -23.16 9.94 16.75
C SER A 763 -22.00 9.01 16.46
N TRP A 764 -22.15 8.14 15.46
CA TRP A 764 -21.13 7.25 14.94
C TRP A 764 -20.24 7.89 13.84
N LEU A 765 -20.50 9.15 13.43
CA LEU A 765 -19.83 9.82 12.30
C LEU A 765 -18.92 11.01 12.67
N ASP A 766 -19.08 11.62 13.85
CA ASP A 766 -18.43 12.88 14.23
C ASP A 766 -18.17 12.85 15.74
N PRO A 767 -16.90 12.73 16.18
CA PRO A 767 -16.54 12.36 17.55
C PRO A 767 -16.62 13.56 18.51
N ARG A 768 -17.83 14.07 18.65
CA ARG A 768 -18.14 15.30 19.37
C ARG A 768 -18.77 14.98 20.73
N ASP A 769 -18.08 15.39 21.79
CA ASP A 769 -18.50 15.27 23.18
C ASP A 769 -19.95 15.77 23.34
N PRO A 770 -20.88 14.92 23.82
CA PRO A 770 -22.31 15.25 23.90
C PRO A 770 -22.64 16.35 24.92
N THR A 771 -21.67 16.76 25.74
CA THR A 771 -21.84 17.81 26.74
C THR A 771 -21.47 19.21 26.24
N VAL A 772 -20.80 19.32 25.09
CA VAL A 772 -20.34 20.60 24.53
C VAL A 772 -21.46 21.28 23.73
N PHE A 773 -21.81 22.50 24.15
CA PHE A 773 -22.91 23.31 23.61
C PHE A 773 -22.39 24.73 23.29
N PRO A 774 -22.81 25.39 22.19
CA PRO A 774 -24.05 25.17 21.45
C PRO A 774 -23.89 24.69 19.99
N THR A 775 -24.95 24.05 19.49
CA THR A 775 -25.07 23.46 18.15
C THR A 775 -24.80 24.43 16.98
N ALA A 776 -23.84 24.08 16.12
CA ALA A 776 -23.56 24.71 14.82
C ALA A 776 -24.52 24.25 13.71
N ASP A 777 -25.01 23.02 13.86
CA ASP A 777 -25.77 22.19 12.92
C ASP A 777 -27.24 22.02 13.36
N GLY A 778 -27.46 21.96 14.67
CA GLY A 778 -28.76 21.71 15.32
C GLY A 778 -28.91 20.29 15.87
N VAL A 779 -27.88 19.45 15.75
CA VAL A 779 -27.89 18.04 16.16
C VAL A 779 -27.70 17.93 17.68
N THR A 780 -28.38 16.96 18.32
CA THR A 780 -28.18 16.64 19.73
C THR A 780 -27.54 15.25 19.83
N ARG A 781 -26.37 15.17 20.47
CA ARG A 781 -25.69 13.91 20.79
C ARG A 781 -26.17 13.41 22.16
N GLU A 782 -26.34 12.10 22.33
CA GLU A 782 -26.54 11.50 23.65
C GLU A 782 -25.27 10.81 24.20
N THR A 783 -24.40 10.34 23.32
CA THR A 783 -23.10 9.69 23.59
C THR A 783 -22.06 10.09 22.53
N GLU A 784 -20.78 9.94 22.85
CA GLU A 784 -19.74 9.69 21.86
C GLU A 784 -19.70 8.17 21.65
N GLU A 785 -19.79 7.69 20.40
CA GLU A 785 -19.56 6.28 20.05
C GLU A 785 -18.88 6.09 18.67
N THR A 786 -18.21 7.10 18.11
CA THR A 786 -17.50 6.98 16.82
C THR A 786 -16.49 5.83 16.84
N MET A 787 -15.92 5.55 18.02
CA MET A 787 -14.93 4.50 18.27
C MET A 787 -15.48 3.31 19.08
N GLY A 788 -16.78 3.03 18.94
CA GLY A 788 -17.47 1.95 19.65
C GLY A 788 -16.82 0.56 19.49
N ILE A 789 -16.17 0.32 18.35
CA ILE A 789 -15.48 -0.92 17.97
C ILE A 789 -14.20 -1.16 18.80
N TRP A 790 -13.50 -0.11 19.22
CA TRP A 790 -12.31 -0.19 20.10
C TRP A 790 -12.68 -0.38 21.58
N ARG A 791 -13.83 -1.01 21.82
CA ARG A 791 -14.18 -1.65 23.09
C ARG A 791 -13.89 -3.15 22.98
N ARG A 792 -13.63 -3.77 24.13
CA ARG A 792 -13.32 -5.21 24.21
C ARG A 792 -14.48 -6.04 23.66
N ASP A 793 -14.18 -6.93 22.70
CA ASP A 793 -15.17 -7.85 22.11
C ASP A 793 -15.96 -8.58 23.21
N PRO A 794 -17.31 -8.47 23.23
CA PRO A 794 -18.18 -9.29 24.07
C PRO A 794 -18.07 -10.80 23.80
N GLY A 795 -17.53 -11.18 22.64
CA GLY A 795 -17.11 -12.54 22.31
C GLY A 795 -18.21 -13.41 21.68
N LEU A 796 -17.79 -14.58 21.17
CA LEU A 796 -18.65 -15.50 20.43
C LEU A 796 -19.95 -15.88 21.17
N CYS A 797 -19.93 -16.01 22.51
CA CYS A 797 -21.15 -16.30 23.27
C CYS A 797 -22.11 -15.10 23.38
N ALA A 798 -21.64 -13.86 23.31
CA ALA A 798 -22.50 -12.68 23.23
C ALA A 798 -23.12 -12.55 21.82
N TYR A 799 -22.34 -12.83 20.76
CA TYR A 799 -22.85 -12.95 19.39
C TYR A 799 -23.95 -14.02 19.29
N LEU A 800 -23.69 -15.24 19.77
CA LEU A 800 -24.68 -16.33 19.81
C LEU A 800 -25.90 -16.02 20.71
N GLY A 801 -25.72 -15.18 21.72
CA GLY A 801 -26.79 -14.65 22.56
C GLY A 801 -27.67 -13.57 21.89
N GLY A 802 -27.33 -13.11 20.69
CA GLY A 802 -28.02 -12.04 19.99
C GLY A 802 -27.75 -10.65 20.58
N SER A 803 -26.55 -10.41 21.09
CA SER A 803 -26.11 -9.08 21.53
C SER A 803 -26.05 -8.09 20.34
N THR A 804 -26.36 -6.83 20.61
CA THR A 804 -26.33 -5.70 19.66
C THR A 804 -25.25 -4.69 20.02
N ASP A 805 -24.18 -5.14 20.67
CA ASP A 805 -23.03 -4.31 21.01
C ASP A 805 -22.21 -4.04 19.74
N PRO A 806 -21.98 -2.77 19.33
CA PRO A 806 -21.22 -2.44 18.13
C PRO A 806 -19.74 -2.87 18.21
N ALA A 807 -19.27 -3.22 19.42
CA ALA A 807 -17.96 -3.85 19.64
C ALA A 807 -17.89 -5.32 19.20
N LEU A 808 -18.97 -5.92 18.70
CA LEU A 808 -18.92 -7.23 18.02
C LEU A 808 -18.31 -7.09 16.62
N ASP A 809 -17.39 -8.00 16.28
CA ASP A 809 -16.80 -8.13 14.95
C ASP A 809 -17.84 -8.43 13.86
N ALA A 810 -17.51 -8.08 12.61
CA ALA A 810 -18.28 -8.56 11.47
C ALA A 810 -18.08 -10.06 11.22
N LYS A 811 -18.88 -10.62 10.30
CA LYS A 811 -18.90 -12.04 9.95
C LYS A 811 -17.80 -12.38 8.94
N LEU A 812 -16.85 -13.23 9.34
CA LEU A 812 -15.72 -13.72 8.54
C LEU A 812 -16.10 -14.81 7.53
N ALA A 813 -16.79 -15.87 7.95
CA ALA A 813 -17.06 -17.00 7.06
C ALA A 813 -18.36 -17.74 7.42
N THR A 814 -18.93 -18.42 6.43
CA THR A 814 -20.01 -19.39 6.63
C THR A 814 -19.43 -20.78 6.73
N ILE A 815 -19.53 -21.38 7.91
CA ILE A 815 -18.92 -22.67 8.26
C ILE A 815 -19.98 -23.76 8.47
N GLU A 816 -19.59 -25.02 8.40
CA GLU A 816 -20.46 -26.14 8.76
C GLU A 816 -20.46 -26.38 10.29
N VAL A 817 -21.64 -26.47 10.90
CA VAL A 817 -21.83 -26.86 12.31
C VAL A 817 -22.89 -27.94 12.46
N ALA A 818 -22.84 -28.74 13.52
CA ALA A 818 -23.74 -29.86 13.75
C ALA A 818 -24.11 -30.06 15.23
N GLY A 819 -25.26 -30.70 15.49
CA GLY A 819 -25.63 -31.13 16.85
C GLY A 819 -24.83 -32.33 17.37
N ASP A 820 -24.27 -33.15 16.46
CA ASP A 820 -23.29 -34.19 16.78
C ASP A 820 -22.37 -34.44 15.57
N VAL A 821 -21.16 -34.96 15.84
CA VAL A 821 -20.11 -35.20 14.81
C VAL A 821 -20.56 -36.14 13.69
N GLY A 822 -21.54 -37.02 13.92
CA GLY A 822 -22.07 -37.93 12.92
C GLY A 822 -22.95 -37.26 11.84
N ALA A 823 -23.26 -35.98 12.00
CA ALA A 823 -24.00 -35.18 11.02
C ALA A 823 -23.11 -34.22 10.19
N CYS A 824 -21.83 -34.07 10.53
CA CYS A 824 -20.86 -33.30 9.74
C CYS A 824 -20.55 -33.99 8.41
N SER A 825 -20.49 -33.24 7.31
CA SER A 825 -20.18 -33.74 5.97
C SER A 825 -18.77 -34.34 5.86
N THR A 826 -17.81 -33.78 6.61
CA THR A 826 -16.43 -34.28 6.77
C THR A 826 -16.34 -35.54 7.64
N GLY A 827 -17.38 -35.86 8.41
CA GLY A 827 -17.38 -36.95 9.41
C GLY A 827 -16.52 -36.69 10.66
N SER A 828 -15.98 -35.47 10.83
CA SER A 828 -15.11 -35.06 11.94
C SER A 828 -15.49 -33.66 12.44
N ALA A 829 -15.22 -33.37 13.71
CA ALA A 829 -15.59 -32.12 14.34
C ALA A 829 -14.72 -31.79 15.57
N ALA A 830 -14.63 -30.50 15.88
CA ALA A 830 -14.17 -29.96 17.15
C ALA A 830 -15.36 -29.53 18.03
N PRO A 831 -15.22 -29.45 19.37
CA PRO A 831 -16.25 -28.86 20.22
C PRO A 831 -16.41 -27.37 19.94
N GLY A 832 -17.66 -26.90 19.85
CA GLY A 832 -17.98 -25.47 19.87
C GLY A 832 -17.90 -24.86 21.29
N PRO A 833 -18.35 -23.61 21.47
CA PRO A 833 -18.39 -22.97 22.78
C PRO A 833 -19.46 -23.58 23.70
N ASP A 834 -19.31 -23.36 25.01
CA ASP A 834 -20.26 -23.70 26.08
C ASP A 834 -20.78 -22.38 26.68
N CYS A 835 -21.84 -21.83 26.09
CA CYS A 835 -22.36 -20.50 26.39
C CYS A 835 -23.45 -20.49 27.48
N ASP A 836 -24.05 -21.65 27.82
CA ASP A 836 -24.93 -21.77 28.99
C ASP A 836 -24.21 -22.20 30.28
N GLY A 837 -22.95 -22.64 30.17
CA GLY A 837 -22.08 -23.03 31.28
C GLY A 837 -22.37 -24.42 31.85
N ASN A 838 -22.97 -25.32 31.06
CA ASN A 838 -23.34 -26.67 31.52
C ASN A 838 -22.16 -27.67 31.59
N GLY A 839 -21.00 -27.32 31.01
CA GLY A 839 -19.80 -28.16 30.91
C GLY A 839 -19.72 -28.99 29.63
N ASN A 840 -20.48 -28.64 28.59
CA ASN A 840 -20.49 -29.28 27.28
C ASN A 840 -20.78 -28.22 26.20
N ALA A 841 -20.15 -28.37 25.03
CA ALA A 841 -20.36 -27.46 23.90
C ALA A 841 -21.83 -27.47 23.41
N ASP A 842 -22.37 -26.29 23.10
CA ASP A 842 -23.74 -26.10 22.59
C ASP A 842 -23.96 -26.72 21.20
N PHE A 843 -22.88 -26.79 20.41
CA PHE A 843 -22.83 -27.46 19.10
C PHE A 843 -21.43 -28.00 18.83
N GLN A 844 -21.27 -28.70 17.70
CA GLN A 844 -19.99 -29.18 17.17
C GLN A 844 -19.62 -28.38 15.93
N ILE A 845 -18.36 -27.97 15.81
CA ILE A 845 -17.82 -27.29 14.65
C ILE A 845 -17.29 -28.35 13.69
N CYS A 846 -17.82 -28.45 12.47
CA CYS A 846 -17.42 -29.48 11.52
C CYS A 846 -16.11 -29.08 10.80
N GLY A 847 -15.28 -30.08 10.51
CA GLY A 847 -13.96 -29.86 9.92
C GLY A 847 -13.19 -31.17 9.74
N SER A 848 -11.90 -31.08 9.44
CA SER A 848 -11.02 -32.22 9.25
C SER A 848 -9.76 -32.12 10.11
N PHE A 849 -9.33 -33.26 10.64
CA PHE A 849 -7.99 -33.45 11.18
C PHE A 849 -7.08 -34.05 10.11
N ASP A 850 -5.81 -33.65 10.10
CA ASP A 850 -4.80 -34.12 9.16
C ASP A 850 -3.95 -35.29 9.72
N GLY A 851 -2.64 -35.30 9.44
CA GLY A 851 -1.72 -36.40 9.78
C GLY A 851 -0.96 -36.20 11.10
N ASP A 852 -0.68 -34.94 11.44
CA ASP A 852 -0.12 -34.45 12.69
C ASP A 852 -1.23 -34.43 13.76
N GLY A 853 -2.42 -33.98 13.34
CA GLY A 853 -3.63 -33.93 14.15
C GLY A 853 -4.20 -32.52 14.33
N ASP A 854 -3.79 -31.56 13.49
CA ASP A 854 -4.27 -30.19 13.51
C ASP A 854 -5.64 -30.08 12.82
N PHE A 855 -6.46 -29.13 13.26
CA PHE A 855 -7.88 -29.05 12.89
C PHE A 855 -8.19 -27.85 11.99
N SER A 856 -8.63 -28.14 10.76
CA SER A 856 -9.18 -27.13 9.86
C SER A 856 -10.70 -27.23 9.78
N VAL A 857 -11.38 -26.12 10.05
CA VAL A 857 -12.83 -25.96 9.89
C VAL A 857 -13.28 -26.14 8.45
N ASN A 858 -14.44 -26.77 8.26
CA ASN A 858 -15.10 -26.85 6.98
C ASN A 858 -15.80 -25.52 6.65
N ILE A 859 -15.05 -24.60 6.03
CA ILE A 859 -15.59 -23.37 5.43
C ILE A 859 -16.40 -23.77 4.18
N LEU A 860 -17.66 -23.35 4.14
CA LEU A 860 -18.57 -23.60 3.03
C LEU A 860 -18.50 -22.47 1.99
N THR A 861 -18.32 -21.25 2.46
CA THR A 861 -18.04 -20.04 1.68
C THR A 861 -17.56 -18.92 2.59
N LEU A 862 -16.75 -18.00 2.08
CA LEU A 862 -16.39 -16.75 2.77
C LEU A 862 -17.52 -15.71 2.72
N CYS A 863 -18.59 -15.98 1.96
CA CYS A 863 -19.76 -15.12 1.88
C CYS A 863 -20.66 -15.32 3.12
N THR A 864 -21.06 -14.24 3.79
CA THR A 864 -21.74 -14.30 5.10
C THR A 864 -23.14 -13.65 5.13
N THR A 865 -23.65 -13.29 3.96
CA THR A 865 -25.00 -12.78 3.70
C THR A 865 -26.04 -13.90 3.70
N ASP A 866 -27.31 -13.58 3.98
CA ASP A 866 -28.37 -14.57 4.21
C ASP A 866 -28.62 -15.52 3.02
N ASP A 867 -28.52 -15.00 1.80
CA ASP A 867 -28.66 -15.74 0.56
C ASP A 867 -27.47 -16.69 0.29
N CYS A 868 -26.23 -16.27 0.58
CA CYS A 868 -25.07 -17.17 0.58
C CYS A 868 -25.17 -18.26 1.65
N VAL A 869 -25.64 -17.91 2.86
CA VAL A 869 -25.88 -18.89 3.93
C VAL A 869 -26.97 -19.89 3.53
N ALA A 870 -28.03 -19.43 2.85
CA ALA A 870 -29.09 -20.30 2.32
C ALA A 870 -28.59 -21.22 1.18
N GLU A 871 -27.73 -20.72 0.29
CA GLU A 871 -27.08 -21.50 -0.78
C GLU A 871 -26.16 -22.57 -0.19
N ALA A 872 -25.27 -22.21 0.73
CA ALA A 872 -24.42 -23.15 1.46
C ALA A 872 -25.24 -24.20 2.23
N GLN A 873 -26.32 -23.79 2.89
CA GLN A 873 -27.23 -24.68 3.61
C GLN A 873 -27.93 -25.68 2.68
N ALA A 874 -28.17 -25.34 1.41
CA ALA A 874 -28.78 -26.25 0.44
C ALA A 874 -27.86 -27.41 0.02
N GLY A 875 -26.54 -27.28 0.22
CA GLY A 875 -25.57 -28.36 0.04
C GLY A 875 -25.52 -29.38 1.20
N LEU A 876 -26.05 -29.03 2.37
CA LEU A 876 -25.94 -29.83 3.60
C LEU A 876 -27.15 -30.73 3.86
N ASN A 877 -26.96 -31.77 4.69
CA ASN A 877 -28.02 -32.72 5.04
C ASN A 877 -27.83 -33.34 6.45
N GLY A 878 -28.18 -32.57 7.48
CA GLY A 878 -28.11 -32.97 8.89
C GLY A 878 -27.33 -31.98 9.75
N SER A 879 -26.34 -31.34 9.15
CA SER A 879 -25.62 -30.15 9.61
C SER A 879 -26.27 -28.85 9.15
N MET A 880 -25.77 -27.73 9.67
CA MET A 880 -26.23 -26.37 9.39
C MET A 880 -25.07 -25.51 8.86
N ALA A 881 -25.40 -24.56 7.98
CA ALA A 881 -24.47 -23.50 7.58
C ALA A 881 -24.61 -22.33 8.56
N ALA A 882 -23.51 -21.86 9.14
CA ALA A 882 -23.50 -20.83 10.18
C ALA A 882 -22.47 -19.72 9.88
N PRO A 883 -22.88 -18.45 9.71
CA PRO A 883 -21.95 -17.34 9.61
C PRO A 883 -21.37 -17.00 11.00
N VAL A 884 -20.05 -16.95 11.11
CA VAL A 884 -19.31 -16.69 12.37
C VAL A 884 -18.49 -15.39 12.33
N PRO A 885 -18.31 -14.69 13.47
CA PRO A 885 -17.53 -13.46 13.55
C PRO A 885 -16.02 -13.71 13.44
N PHE A 886 -15.23 -12.68 13.12
CA PHE A 886 -13.76 -12.77 13.08
C PHE A 886 -13.17 -13.35 14.37
N SER A 887 -13.63 -12.89 15.55
CA SER A 887 -13.14 -13.39 16.86
C SER A 887 -13.33 -14.89 17.11
N ALA A 888 -14.14 -15.59 16.30
CA ALA A 888 -14.23 -17.05 16.31
C ALA A 888 -13.02 -17.77 15.66
N ALA A 889 -12.20 -17.07 14.86
CA ALA A 889 -11.07 -17.65 14.12
C ALA A 889 -9.75 -16.90 14.26
N THR A 890 -9.76 -15.58 14.48
CA THR A 890 -8.58 -14.73 14.74
C THR A 890 -8.70 -14.04 16.11
N ASP A 891 -7.60 -13.68 16.74
CA ASP A 891 -7.57 -12.70 17.85
C ASP A 891 -7.34 -11.27 17.37
N GLY A 892 -6.87 -11.09 16.13
CA GLY A 892 -6.61 -9.79 15.50
C GLY A 892 -7.86 -8.93 15.31
N ARG A 893 -9.03 -9.58 15.23
CA ARG A 893 -10.36 -8.98 14.98
C ARG A 893 -10.45 -8.25 13.63
N ASP A 894 -11.56 -7.57 13.37
CA ASP A 894 -11.87 -6.89 12.10
C ASP A 894 -11.39 -5.42 12.02
N HIS A 895 -10.57 -4.98 12.98
CA HIS A 895 -10.10 -3.59 13.06
C HIS A 895 -9.30 -3.14 11.81
N TRP A 896 -8.71 -4.11 11.08
CA TRP A 896 -7.83 -3.93 9.91
C TRP A 896 -7.94 -5.07 8.89
N LEU A 897 -9.04 -5.84 8.90
CA LEU A 897 -9.22 -6.95 7.94
C LEU A 897 -10.23 -6.59 6.85
N ALA A 898 -11.41 -6.09 7.18
CA ALA A 898 -12.25 -5.41 6.20
C ALA A 898 -13.00 -4.22 6.80
N ALA A 899 -13.90 -4.45 7.76
CA ALA A 899 -14.88 -3.44 8.14
C ALA A 899 -14.29 -2.20 8.83
N GLY A 900 -13.07 -2.30 9.38
CA GLY A 900 -12.38 -1.20 10.06
C GLY A 900 -11.62 -0.19 9.17
N GLU A 901 -11.39 -0.52 7.89
CA GLU A 901 -10.78 0.40 6.94
C GLU A 901 -11.83 1.28 6.23
N PRO A 902 -11.46 2.51 5.81
CA PRO A 902 -12.37 3.42 5.12
C PRO A 902 -12.64 2.93 3.70
N HIS A 903 -13.92 2.94 3.32
CA HIS A 903 -14.39 2.50 2.01
C HIS A 903 -14.79 3.72 1.17
N CYS A 904 -14.43 3.80 -0.11
CA CYS A 904 -14.85 4.95 -0.91
C CYS A 904 -16.38 4.97 -1.05
N ALA A 905 -17.05 3.82 -1.06
CA ALA A 905 -18.51 3.71 -1.05
C ALA A 905 -19.17 4.10 0.29
N ASP A 906 -18.42 4.48 1.34
CA ASP A 906 -19.01 5.17 2.50
C ASP A 906 -19.47 6.56 2.07
N CYS A 907 -18.57 7.33 1.44
CA CYS A 907 -18.77 8.73 1.11
C CYS A 907 -19.18 8.97 -0.36
N HIS A 908 -18.82 8.11 -1.29
CA HIS A 908 -19.03 8.26 -2.74
C HIS A 908 -20.09 7.29 -3.29
N LYS A 909 -20.80 7.74 -4.33
CA LYS A 909 -21.79 6.92 -5.06
C LYS A 909 -21.11 6.06 -6.11
N ALA A 910 -21.69 4.90 -6.38
CA ALA A 910 -21.41 4.18 -7.61
C ALA A 910 -21.67 5.06 -8.86
N PRO A 911 -20.84 4.96 -9.92
CA PRO A 911 -19.75 3.99 -10.09
C PRO A 911 -18.39 4.40 -9.48
N TYR A 912 -18.28 5.57 -8.84
CA TYR A 912 -17.01 6.14 -8.33
C TYR A 912 -16.53 5.52 -7.01
N VAL A 913 -16.53 4.19 -6.94
CA VAL A 913 -16.30 3.38 -5.74
C VAL A 913 -15.59 2.08 -6.07
N GLU A 914 -15.07 1.41 -5.04
CA GLU A 914 -14.57 0.04 -5.11
C GLU A 914 -15.57 -0.94 -5.78
N PRO A 915 -15.07 -1.93 -6.53
CA PRO A 915 -15.86 -3.12 -6.82
C PRO A 915 -16.19 -3.86 -5.51
N SER A 916 -17.32 -4.55 -5.48
CA SER A 916 -17.63 -5.44 -4.37
C SER A 916 -16.58 -6.56 -4.28
N GLY A 917 -16.27 -7.00 -3.07
CA GLY A 917 -15.37 -8.12 -2.84
C GLY A 917 -15.88 -9.41 -3.47
N HIS A 918 -14.93 -10.29 -3.82
CA HIS A 918 -15.17 -11.54 -4.57
C HIS A 918 -15.84 -11.35 -5.95
N GLN A 919 -15.42 -10.31 -6.67
CA GLN A 919 -15.46 -10.31 -8.14
C GLN A 919 -14.06 -10.65 -8.67
N PRO A 920 -13.94 -11.26 -9.87
CA PRO A 920 -12.65 -11.64 -10.45
C PRO A 920 -11.60 -10.52 -10.41
N GLY A 921 -10.38 -10.81 -9.94
CA GLY A 921 -9.32 -9.81 -9.79
C GLY A 921 -9.45 -8.89 -8.54
N ASN A 922 -10.57 -8.99 -7.81
CA ASN A 922 -10.81 -8.39 -6.49
C ASN A 922 -10.90 -9.48 -5.38
N ASP A 923 -10.48 -10.70 -5.67
CA ASP A 923 -10.62 -11.93 -4.86
C ASP A 923 -9.58 -12.07 -3.73
N HIS A 924 -9.50 -11.08 -2.84
CA HIS A 924 -8.40 -10.96 -1.86
C HIS A 924 -8.82 -11.33 -0.44
N SER A 925 -9.17 -12.60 -0.20
CA SER A 925 -9.49 -13.09 1.15
C SER A 925 -8.25 -13.08 2.07
N PRO A 926 -8.38 -12.79 3.38
CA PRO A 926 -9.57 -12.44 4.16
C PRO A 926 -9.83 -10.93 4.24
N PHE A 927 -9.52 -10.17 3.18
CA PHE A 927 -9.64 -8.72 3.17
C PHE A 927 -10.84 -8.24 2.35
N ASN A 928 -11.06 -8.82 1.17
CA ASN A 928 -12.22 -8.57 0.34
C ASN A 928 -13.26 -9.67 0.49
N TYR A 929 -14.51 -9.30 0.84
CA TYR A 929 -15.57 -10.26 1.13
C TYR A 929 -16.65 -10.33 0.05
N PRO A 930 -17.17 -11.53 -0.26
CA PRO A 930 -18.25 -11.66 -1.21
C PRO A 930 -19.48 -10.86 -0.78
N ARG A 931 -20.00 -10.07 -1.71
CA ARG A 931 -21.18 -9.20 -1.57
C ARG A 931 -21.03 -8.03 -0.58
N LYS A 932 -19.79 -7.65 -0.24
CA LYS A 932 -19.42 -6.46 0.56
C LYS A 932 -18.64 -5.46 -0.27
N ALA A 933 -18.47 -4.23 0.21
CA ALA A 933 -17.41 -3.35 -0.28
C ALA A 933 -16.02 -3.98 -0.07
N GLY A 934 -15.10 -3.75 -1.02
CA GLY A 934 -13.70 -4.18 -0.94
C GLY A 934 -12.76 -3.06 -0.50
N LEU A 935 -11.57 -3.41 -0.03
CA LEU A 935 -10.60 -2.42 0.45
C LEU A 935 -9.97 -1.62 -0.70
N MET A 936 -9.73 -0.33 -0.46
CA MET A 936 -9.13 0.58 -1.44
C MET A 936 -7.74 0.12 -1.94
N ARG A 937 -6.92 -0.56 -1.11
CA ARG A 937 -5.59 -1.08 -1.55
C ARG A 937 -5.67 -2.19 -2.61
N TYR A 938 -6.73 -3.00 -2.55
CA TYR A 938 -6.97 -4.09 -3.50
C TYR A 938 -7.89 -3.67 -4.67
N SER A 939 -8.51 -2.49 -4.58
CA SER A 939 -9.53 -2.01 -5.52
C SER A 939 -8.95 -1.57 -6.86
N ARG A 940 -9.70 -1.90 -7.93
CA ARG A 940 -9.35 -1.62 -9.32
C ARG A 940 -10.54 -1.05 -10.07
N GLY A 941 -10.26 -0.17 -11.02
CA GLY A 941 -11.25 0.44 -11.90
C GLY A 941 -10.97 0.09 -13.36
N HIS A 942 -10.79 1.14 -14.15
CA HIS A 942 -10.61 1.07 -15.61
C HIS A 942 -9.49 0.09 -16.01
N ARG A 943 -9.86 -0.99 -16.73
CA ARG A 943 -8.93 -1.95 -17.34
C ARG A 943 -7.76 -2.41 -16.44
N ASP A 944 -8.09 -2.85 -15.23
CA ASP A 944 -7.15 -3.42 -14.24
C ASP A 944 -6.17 -2.40 -13.60
N ILE A 945 -6.34 -1.11 -13.87
CA ILE A 945 -5.63 -0.04 -13.15
C ILE A 945 -6.17 0.03 -11.71
N THR A 946 -5.26 -0.02 -10.74
CA THR A 946 -5.58 0.16 -9.31
C THR A 946 -6.14 1.55 -9.04
N CYS A 947 -7.08 1.65 -8.10
CA CYS A 947 -7.65 2.95 -7.72
C CYS A 947 -6.56 3.88 -7.18
N GLN A 948 -5.57 3.35 -6.44
CA GLN A 948 -4.38 4.11 -6.01
C GLN A 948 -3.44 4.53 -7.15
N GLY A 949 -3.35 3.77 -8.25
CA GLY A 949 -2.56 4.16 -9.43
C GLY A 949 -3.16 5.35 -10.18
N CYS A 950 -4.48 5.56 -10.09
CA CYS A 950 -5.21 6.64 -10.74
C CYS A 950 -5.44 7.87 -9.83
N HIS A 951 -5.71 7.66 -8.55
CA HIS A 951 -6.02 8.72 -7.56
C HIS A 951 -4.86 9.05 -6.61
N GLU A 952 -3.68 8.43 -6.81
CA GLU A 952 -2.57 8.41 -5.85
C GLU A 952 -3.02 7.80 -4.49
N SER A 953 -2.24 7.93 -3.42
CA SER A 953 -2.64 7.39 -2.10
C SER A 953 -3.41 8.44 -1.29
N ILE A 954 -4.55 8.05 -0.74
CA ILE A 954 -5.38 8.88 0.16
C ILE A 954 -4.59 9.40 1.37
N HIS A 955 -3.58 8.66 1.84
CA HIS A 955 -2.75 9.02 2.99
C HIS A 955 -1.39 9.61 2.58
N GLY A 956 -1.16 9.84 1.29
CA GLY A 956 0.00 10.57 0.83
C GLY A 956 0.01 10.76 -0.66
N LEU A 957 -0.26 12.00 -1.09
CA LEU A 957 0.31 12.72 -2.24
C LEU A 957 -0.59 13.90 -2.66
N TYR A 958 -1.86 13.95 -2.23
CA TYR A 958 -2.69 15.11 -2.54
C TYR A 958 -2.02 16.39 -1.99
N PRO A 959 -1.87 17.44 -2.82
CA PRO A 959 -0.96 18.53 -2.50
C PRO A 959 -1.33 19.32 -1.24
N VAL A 960 -0.37 19.41 -0.32
CA VAL A 960 -0.45 20.28 0.86
C VAL A 960 -0.48 21.73 0.41
N ALA A 961 -1.63 22.39 0.55
CA ALA A 961 -1.73 23.81 0.35
C ALA A 961 -1.02 24.56 1.51
N PRO A 962 -0.06 25.47 1.22
CA PRO A 962 0.63 26.24 2.25
C PRO A 962 -0.32 27.06 3.10
N HIS A 963 -0.03 27.08 4.41
CA HIS A 963 -0.60 27.91 5.50
C HIS A 963 -1.86 28.69 5.13
N LEU A 964 -2.98 28.41 5.82
CA LEU A 964 -4.38 28.87 5.63
C LEU A 964 -4.69 30.32 5.15
N GLU A 965 -3.71 31.21 5.06
CA GLU A 965 -3.81 32.58 4.55
C GLU A 965 -3.11 32.80 3.19
N GLN A 966 -2.25 31.88 2.72
CA GLN A 966 -1.20 32.17 1.73
C GLN A 966 -1.30 31.38 0.40
N GLY A 967 -1.69 30.09 0.43
CA GLY A 967 -1.97 29.31 -0.78
C GLY A 967 -0.74 28.76 -1.54
N PRO A 968 -0.95 27.99 -2.64
CA PRO A 968 0.09 27.17 -3.27
C PRO A 968 1.40 27.91 -3.66
N GLY A 969 2.54 27.27 -3.41
CA GLY A 969 3.86 27.75 -3.82
C GLY A 969 4.55 28.72 -2.84
N VAL A 970 4.51 28.43 -1.54
CA VAL A 970 5.15 29.23 -0.46
C VAL A 970 6.11 28.34 0.34
N ASP A 971 7.19 28.94 0.86
CA ASP A 971 8.19 28.32 1.75
C ASP A 971 7.52 27.44 2.84
N GLY A 972 8.03 26.23 3.06
CA GLY A 972 7.49 25.28 4.04
C GLY A 972 6.54 24.19 3.53
N VAL A 973 6.29 24.10 2.21
CA VAL A 973 5.45 23.04 1.60
C VAL A 973 6.22 22.14 0.65
N ASP A 974 5.81 20.86 0.66
CA ASP A 974 6.49 19.83 -0.11
C ASP A 974 6.07 19.78 -1.58
N SER A 975 6.89 20.40 -2.44
CA SER A 975 6.72 20.35 -3.90
C SER A 975 7.00 18.98 -4.53
N THR A 976 7.57 18.02 -3.80
CA THR A 976 7.70 16.63 -4.28
C THR A 976 6.32 16.01 -4.43
N THR A 977 5.40 16.25 -3.49
CA THR A 977 4.05 15.65 -3.53
C THR A 977 3.27 16.03 -4.79
N TYR A 978 3.33 17.31 -5.21
CA TYR A 978 2.71 17.80 -6.43
C TYR A 978 3.25 17.15 -7.73
N ALA A 979 4.46 16.60 -7.72
CA ALA A 979 5.22 16.36 -8.95
C ALA A 979 4.94 15.01 -9.66
N GLN A 980 4.19 14.07 -9.05
CA GLN A 980 3.88 12.78 -9.66
C GLN A 980 2.75 12.96 -10.68
N ALA A 981 1.55 13.31 -10.23
CA ALA A 981 0.45 13.74 -11.10
C ALA A 981 0.89 14.74 -12.17
N ALA A 982 1.65 15.79 -11.82
CA ALA A 982 2.13 16.78 -12.79
C ALA A 982 3.16 16.24 -13.81
N TYR A 983 3.85 15.13 -13.54
CA TYR A 983 4.68 14.45 -14.53
C TYR A 983 3.85 13.59 -15.49
N LEU A 984 2.79 12.95 -14.99
CA LEU A 984 1.94 12.00 -15.73
C LEU A 984 0.83 12.70 -16.54
N ASN A 985 0.18 13.70 -15.98
CA ASN A 985 -0.85 14.51 -16.64
C ASN A 985 -0.25 15.34 -17.79
N SER A 986 -0.99 15.37 -18.90
CA SER A 986 -0.54 15.97 -20.17
C SER A 986 -0.53 17.50 -20.18
N ASP A 987 -1.16 18.13 -19.18
CA ASP A 987 -1.28 19.58 -18.97
C ASP A 987 -0.51 20.07 -17.73
N ASP A 988 0.38 19.24 -17.18
CA ASP A 988 1.15 19.47 -15.95
C ASP A 988 0.29 19.70 -14.68
N SER A 989 -1.00 19.35 -14.69
CA SER A 989 -1.89 19.48 -13.51
C SER A 989 -1.66 18.39 -12.45
N HIS A 990 -1.92 18.75 -11.19
CA HIS A 990 -1.88 17.82 -10.05
C HIS A 990 -3.25 17.13 -9.83
N GLY A 991 -3.30 16.16 -8.90
CA GLY A 991 -4.51 15.38 -8.61
C GLY A 991 -4.70 14.18 -9.57
N PRO A 992 -5.89 13.55 -9.56
CA PRO A 992 -6.14 12.29 -10.26
C PRO A 992 -5.79 12.30 -11.75
N LEU A 993 -5.37 11.14 -12.27
CA LEU A 993 -4.87 11.01 -13.64
C LEU A 993 -5.99 11.21 -14.67
N LYS A 994 -5.78 12.16 -15.58
CA LYS A 994 -6.72 12.47 -16.67
C LYS A 994 -6.62 11.44 -17.81
N CYS A 995 -7.66 11.30 -18.63
CA CYS A 995 -7.65 10.37 -19.76
C CYS A 995 -6.48 10.62 -20.73
N GLY A 996 -6.11 11.89 -20.95
CA GLY A 996 -4.99 12.29 -21.80
C GLY A 996 -3.59 11.97 -21.27
N SER A 997 -3.48 11.42 -20.05
CA SER A 997 -2.24 10.85 -19.52
C SER A 997 -1.88 9.54 -20.24
N CYS A 998 -2.88 8.75 -20.63
CA CYS A 998 -2.69 7.43 -21.24
C CYS A 998 -3.23 7.32 -22.67
N HIS A 999 -4.28 8.07 -23.03
CA HIS A 999 -4.94 8.00 -24.33
C HIS A 999 -4.73 9.27 -25.15
N MET A 1000 -4.81 9.15 -26.48
CA MET A 1000 -4.96 10.35 -27.33
C MET A 1000 -6.27 11.05 -26.96
N TYR A 1001 -6.23 12.38 -26.81
CA TYR A 1001 -7.33 13.14 -26.20
C TYR A 1001 -7.72 14.39 -27.01
N GLU A 1002 -8.96 14.83 -26.83
CA GLU A 1002 -9.44 16.16 -27.21
C GLU A 1002 -9.91 16.90 -25.93
N THR A 1003 -10.12 18.22 -26.01
CA THR A 1003 -10.57 19.03 -24.86
C THR A 1003 -11.87 19.75 -25.15
N LEU A 1004 -12.73 19.90 -24.15
CA LEU A 1004 -14.04 20.53 -24.31
C LEU A 1004 -13.90 22.05 -24.47
N THR A 1005 -14.69 22.65 -25.38
CA THR A 1005 -14.55 24.08 -25.72
C THR A 1005 -14.99 25.02 -24.59
N ASP A 1006 -15.85 24.54 -23.70
CA ASP A 1006 -16.35 25.20 -22.50
C ASP A 1006 -15.76 24.67 -21.18
N ASN A 1007 -15.06 23.53 -21.21
CA ASN A 1007 -14.21 23.04 -20.13
C ASN A 1007 -12.85 22.56 -20.69
N PRO A 1008 -11.86 23.45 -20.89
CA PRO A 1008 -10.58 23.09 -21.51
C PRO A 1008 -9.72 22.16 -20.63
N ASP A 1009 -10.00 22.09 -19.33
CA ASP A 1009 -9.28 21.28 -18.36
C ASP A 1009 -9.77 19.82 -18.33
N ALA A 1010 -10.95 19.57 -18.93
CA ALA A 1010 -11.49 18.24 -19.20
C ALA A 1010 -10.85 17.65 -20.45
N GLN A 1011 -10.01 16.63 -20.24
CA GLN A 1011 -9.39 15.83 -21.28
C GLN A 1011 -10.21 14.55 -21.49
N ILE A 1012 -10.82 14.41 -22.66
CA ILE A 1012 -11.65 13.26 -23.04
C ILE A 1012 -10.93 12.40 -24.10
N PRO A 1013 -11.09 11.06 -24.10
CA PRO A 1013 -10.53 10.20 -25.15
C PRO A 1013 -10.96 10.71 -26.54
N ALA A 1014 -10.00 10.97 -27.42
CA ALA A 1014 -10.23 11.75 -28.62
C ALA A 1014 -11.32 11.14 -29.51
N ARG A 1015 -11.18 9.84 -29.79
CA ARG A 1015 -12.06 9.07 -30.69
C ARG A 1015 -12.09 7.63 -30.23
N VAL A 1016 -13.29 7.12 -29.93
CA VAL A 1016 -13.54 5.68 -29.67
C VAL A 1016 -14.30 5.04 -30.84
N CYS A 1017 -14.60 5.81 -31.89
CA CYS A 1017 -15.19 5.32 -33.14
C CYS A 1017 -14.58 6.07 -34.33
N GLU A 1018 -14.18 5.34 -35.37
CA GLU A 1018 -13.95 5.89 -36.71
C GLU A 1018 -15.24 5.84 -37.56
N PRO A 1019 -15.34 6.63 -38.64
CA PRO A 1019 -16.30 6.38 -39.72
C PRO A 1019 -16.05 5.02 -40.37
N GLY A 1020 -17.11 4.29 -40.72
CA GLY A 1020 -16.99 3.06 -41.51
C GLY A 1020 -16.45 3.32 -42.93
N GLU A 1021 -15.98 2.29 -43.62
CA GLU A 1021 -15.32 2.43 -44.95
C GLU A 1021 -16.24 3.05 -46.04
N ASP A 1022 -17.56 2.98 -45.86
CA ASP A 1022 -18.57 3.64 -46.69
C ASP A 1022 -18.71 5.17 -46.44
N GLY A 1023 -17.98 5.73 -45.47
CA GLY A 1023 -17.95 7.17 -45.17
C GLY A 1023 -19.19 7.72 -44.45
N GLY A 1024 -19.99 6.85 -43.84
CA GLY A 1024 -20.93 7.22 -42.80
C GLY A 1024 -20.24 7.36 -41.44
N ASN A 1025 -20.78 8.19 -40.54
CA ASN A 1025 -20.46 8.07 -39.11
C ASN A 1025 -20.81 6.65 -38.63
N CYS A 1026 -20.27 6.21 -37.49
CA CYS A 1026 -20.85 5.15 -36.67
C CYS A 1026 -22.38 5.27 -36.60
N ASP A 1027 -23.13 4.17 -36.67
CA ASP A 1027 -24.54 4.19 -37.12
C ASP A 1027 -25.48 5.02 -36.23
N GLY A 1028 -25.81 6.23 -36.70
CA GLY A 1028 -26.58 7.24 -35.96
C GLY A 1028 -25.76 8.45 -35.49
N GLY A 1029 -24.45 8.29 -35.34
CA GLY A 1029 -23.46 9.37 -35.28
C GLY A 1029 -23.15 9.92 -33.89
N GLY A 1030 -23.38 9.15 -32.82
CA GLY A 1030 -23.04 9.53 -31.44
C GLY A 1030 -21.61 9.17 -31.03
N GLY A 1031 -21.13 7.98 -31.43
CA GLY A 1031 -19.94 7.35 -30.84
C GLY A 1031 -20.20 6.85 -29.41
N LEU A 1032 -19.14 6.44 -28.70
CA LEU A 1032 -19.25 5.90 -27.34
C LEU A 1032 -20.06 6.82 -26.41
N ALA A 1033 -21.08 6.26 -25.76
CA ALA A 1033 -22.02 6.99 -24.92
C ALA A 1033 -22.33 6.22 -23.64
N PHE A 1034 -22.47 6.93 -22.52
CA PHE A 1034 -22.81 6.40 -21.21
C PHE A 1034 -24.13 6.99 -20.74
N ASP A 1035 -25.08 6.16 -20.30
CA ASP A 1035 -26.49 6.55 -20.03
C ASP A 1035 -27.16 7.37 -21.17
N GLY A 1036 -26.69 7.19 -22.41
CA GLY A 1036 -27.15 7.93 -23.58
C GLY A 1036 -26.52 9.32 -23.77
N VAL A 1037 -25.51 9.68 -22.97
CA VAL A 1037 -24.68 10.90 -23.12
C VAL A 1037 -23.37 10.53 -23.83
N PRO A 1038 -23.04 11.13 -24.99
CA PRO A 1038 -21.78 10.85 -25.69
C PRO A 1038 -20.57 11.31 -24.87
N ILE A 1039 -19.64 10.40 -24.56
CA ILE A 1039 -18.46 10.71 -23.72
C ILE A 1039 -17.51 11.71 -24.37
N THR A 1040 -17.59 11.84 -25.69
CA THR A 1040 -16.87 12.83 -26.51
C THR A 1040 -17.41 14.26 -26.36
N SER A 1041 -18.43 14.46 -25.51
CA SER A 1041 -19.06 15.76 -25.27
C SER A 1041 -19.28 16.11 -23.80
N ASP A 1042 -18.99 15.19 -22.87
CA ASP A 1042 -19.27 15.32 -21.45
C ASP A 1042 -18.22 14.55 -20.62
N PHE A 1043 -17.58 15.26 -19.68
CA PHE A 1043 -16.50 14.71 -18.86
C PHE A 1043 -17.01 13.73 -17.80
N ASP A 1044 -18.13 14.05 -17.14
CA ASP A 1044 -18.71 13.20 -16.10
C ASP A 1044 -19.17 11.87 -16.74
N ALA A 1045 -19.72 11.90 -17.95
CA ALA A 1045 -20.05 10.69 -18.71
C ALA A 1045 -18.80 9.85 -19.05
N ALA A 1046 -17.70 10.47 -19.48
CA ALA A 1046 -16.44 9.78 -19.78
C ALA A 1046 -15.84 9.12 -18.54
N VAL A 1047 -15.82 9.82 -17.40
CA VAL A 1047 -15.31 9.29 -16.13
C VAL A 1047 -16.21 8.20 -15.58
N SER A 1048 -17.54 8.33 -15.69
CA SER A 1048 -18.50 7.30 -15.27
C SER A 1048 -18.35 6.00 -16.06
N TRP A 1049 -18.16 6.11 -17.38
CA TRP A 1049 -17.84 4.96 -18.23
C TRP A 1049 -16.51 4.32 -17.83
N ALA A 1050 -15.46 5.11 -17.58
CA ALA A 1050 -14.16 4.56 -17.18
C ALA A 1050 -14.23 3.73 -15.89
N HIS A 1051 -15.05 4.16 -14.91
CA HIS A 1051 -15.27 3.44 -13.66
C HIS A 1051 -16.13 2.17 -13.80
N THR A 1052 -17.05 2.12 -14.77
CA THR A 1052 -17.84 0.91 -15.06
C THR A 1052 -17.10 -0.09 -15.94
N PHE A 1053 -16.28 0.39 -16.88
CA PHE A 1053 -15.49 -0.41 -17.82
C PHE A 1053 -14.21 -1.00 -17.18
N THR A 1054 -14.44 -1.82 -16.15
CA THR A 1054 -13.42 -2.65 -15.50
C THR A 1054 -12.93 -3.76 -16.43
N ASP A 1055 -11.92 -4.52 -16.02
CA ASP A 1055 -11.39 -5.60 -16.87
C ASP A 1055 -12.35 -6.80 -17.02
N ASN A 1056 -13.33 -6.97 -16.12
CA ASN A 1056 -14.33 -8.05 -16.16
C ASN A 1056 -15.66 -7.66 -16.81
N HIS A 1057 -15.77 -6.43 -17.29
CA HIS A 1057 -17.03 -5.94 -17.87
C HIS A 1057 -17.24 -6.50 -19.28
N ASP A 1058 -18.43 -7.04 -19.56
CA ASP A 1058 -18.80 -7.60 -20.86
C ASP A 1058 -18.96 -6.47 -21.91
N PRO A 1059 -18.06 -6.37 -22.92
CA PRO A 1059 -18.11 -5.27 -23.88
C PRO A 1059 -19.29 -5.36 -24.86
N THR A 1060 -19.99 -6.49 -24.91
CA THR A 1060 -21.08 -6.74 -25.87
C THR A 1060 -22.42 -6.12 -25.46
N GLU A 1061 -22.56 -5.72 -24.19
CA GLU A 1061 -23.80 -5.11 -23.68
C GLU A 1061 -23.85 -3.58 -23.83
N ASP A 1062 -22.72 -2.89 -24.00
CA ASP A 1062 -22.67 -1.42 -24.12
C ASP A 1062 -21.58 -0.88 -25.08
N PHE A 1063 -20.33 -1.30 -24.93
CA PHE A 1063 -19.16 -0.73 -25.60
C PHE A 1063 -19.22 -0.96 -27.12
N CYS A 1064 -19.46 -2.20 -27.55
CA CYS A 1064 -19.70 -2.52 -28.96
C CYS A 1064 -20.97 -1.83 -29.49
N LEU A 1065 -22.05 -1.80 -28.69
CA LEU A 1065 -23.35 -1.21 -29.06
C LEU A 1065 -23.34 0.33 -29.17
N SER A 1066 -22.23 0.96 -28.77
CA SER A 1066 -22.02 2.40 -28.94
C SER A 1066 -21.20 2.75 -30.19
N CYS A 1067 -20.64 1.74 -30.87
CA CYS A 1067 -19.96 1.88 -32.16
C CYS A 1067 -20.90 1.60 -33.34
N HIS A 1068 -21.79 0.60 -33.20
CA HIS A 1068 -22.72 0.13 -34.24
C HIS A 1068 -23.97 -0.51 -33.59
N ASP A 1069 -24.95 -0.94 -34.40
CA ASP A 1069 -26.07 -1.77 -33.91
C ASP A 1069 -25.55 -3.14 -33.37
N ASN A 1070 -26.40 -3.98 -32.78
CA ASN A 1070 -25.96 -5.29 -32.28
C ASN A 1070 -25.68 -6.27 -33.43
N GLU A 1071 -24.40 -6.43 -33.78
CA GLU A 1071 -23.88 -7.37 -34.80
C GLU A 1071 -23.23 -8.61 -34.14
N ASN A 1072 -23.71 -9.04 -32.96
CA ASN A 1072 -23.09 -10.14 -32.20
C ASN A 1072 -23.17 -11.51 -32.94
N ASP A 1073 -24.03 -11.65 -33.97
CA ASP A 1073 -24.08 -12.85 -34.82
C ASP A 1073 -23.08 -12.85 -36.00
N ASP A 1074 -22.41 -11.73 -36.29
CA ASP A 1074 -21.31 -11.63 -37.26
C ASP A 1074 -19.91 -11.72 -36.60
N VAL A 1075 -19.81 -11.81 -35.26
CA VAL A 1075 -18.55 -12.11 -34.54
C VAL A 1075 -18.14 -13.57 -34.77
N SER A 1076 -17.18 -13.80 -35.67
CA SER A 1076 -16.85 -15.15 -36.16
C SER A 1076 -15.39 -15.28 -36.59
N VAL A 1077 -14.82 -16.50 -36.45
CA VAL A 1077 -13.42 -16.84 -36.76
C VAL A 1077 -13.05 -16.70 -38.26
N GLN A 1078 -14.05 -16.47 -39.12
CA GLN A 1078 -13.92 -16.36 -40.58
C GLN A 1078 -14.26 -14.97 -41.11
N GLU A 1079 -14.74 -14.04 -40.28
CA GLU A 1079 -15.14 -12.70 -40.73
C GLU A 1079 -13.96 -11.73 -40.58
N GLU A 1080 -13.34 -11.40 -41.72
CA GLU A 1080 -12.18 -10.50 -41.87
C GLU A 1080 -12.38 -9.17 -41.12
N GLU A 1081 -13.58 -8.58 -41.22
CA GLU A 1081 -13.93 -7.31 -40.56
C GLU A 1081 -13.92 -7.40 -39.03
N TRP A 1082 -14.24 -8.55 -38.42
CA TRP A 1082 -14.05 -8.73 -36.97
C TRP A 1082 -12.55 -8.72 -36.64
N LEU A 1083 -11.79 -9.58 -37.31
CA LEU A 1083 -10.38 -9.85 -37.00
C LEU A 1083 -9.45 -8.63 -37.16
N GLU A 1084 -9.78 -7.69 -38.05
CA GLU A 1084 -9.00 -6.45 -38.24
C GLU A 1084 -9.24 -5.37 -37.17
N HIS A 1085 -10.15 -5.53 -36.22
CA HIS A 1085 -10.56 -4.45 -35.30
C HIS A 1085 -9.40 -3.82 -34.49
N ALA A 1086 -8.48 -4.63 -33.98
CA ALA A 1086 -7.35 -4.13 -33.19
C ALA A 1086 -6.31 -3.38 -34.06
N MET A 1087 -5.91 -3.96 -35.20
CA MET A 1087 -4.95 -3.30 -36.11
C MET A 1087 -5.50 -2.01 -36.73
N LYS A 1088 -6.83 -1.93 -36.95
CA LYS A 1088 -7.53 -0.71 -37.37
C LYS A 1088 -7.80 0.27 -36.21
N GLY A 1089 -7.29 0.00 -35.00
CA GLY A 1089 -7.40 0.89 -33.83
C GLY A 1089 -8.82 1.09 -33.28
N ARG A 1090 -9.75 0.18 -33.61
CA ARG A 1090 -11.17 0.29 -33.23
C ARG A 1090 -11.43 -0.17 -31.80
N VAL A 1091 -11.00 -1.39 -31.45
CA VAL A 1091 -11.09 -1.95 -30.09
C VAL A 1091 -9.83 -2.75 -29.76
N SER A 1092 -9.39 -2.79 -28.49
CA SER A 1092 -8.13 -3.45 -28.14
C SER A 1092 -8.20 -4.98 -28.33
N ARG A 1093 -7.07 -5.64 -28.61
CA ARG A 1093 -7.03 -7.12 -28.73
C ARG A 1093 -7.56 -7.82 -27.47
N LYS A 1094 -7.22 -7.34 -26.27
CA LYS A 1094 -7.76 -7.86 -25.00
C LYS A 1094 -9.29 -7.69 -24.91
N THR A 1095 -9.86 -6.63 -25.50
CA THR A 1095 -11.31 -6.45 -25.60
C THR A 1095 -11.93 -7.42 -26.62
N MET A 1096 -11.25 -7.70 -27.74
CA MET A 1096 -11.68 -8.73 -28.69
C MET A 1096 -11.66 -10.13 -28.06
N ASP A 1097 -10.59 -10.47 -27.33
CA ASP A 1097 -10.46 -11.74 -26.60
C ASP A 1097 -11.63 -11.95 -25.62
N GLN A 1098 -12.06 -10.88 -24.93
CA GLN A 1098 -13.20 -10.91 -24.00
C GLN A 1098 -14.54 -11.12 -24.72
N VAL A 1099 -14.76 -10.47 -25.87
CA VAL A 1099 -15.96 -10.68 -26.70
C VAL A 1099 -16.01 -12.10 -27.29
N GLU A 1100 -14.87 -12.63 -27.75
CA GLU A 1100 -14.76 -14.00 -28.26
C GLU A 1100 -15.03 -15.04 -27.17
N VAL A 1101 -14.52 -14.82 -25.95
CA VAL A 1101 -14.83 -15.67 -24.78
C VAL A 1101 -16.31 -15.56 -24.39
N ALA A 1102 -16.92 -14.37 -24.40
CA ALA A 1102 -18.33 -14.19 -24.06
C ALA A 1102 -19.27 -14.88 -25.05
N LEU A 1103 -19.01 -14.77 -26.36
CA LEU A 1103 -19.90 -15.27 -27.41
C LEU A 1103 -19.63 -16.72 -27.82
N ALA A 1104 -18.37 -17.19 -27.77
CA ALA A 1104 -17.97 -18.53 -28.21
C ALA A 1104 -17.36 -19.42 -27.12
N GLY A 1105 -17.06 -18.88 -25.93
CA GLY A 1105 -16.49 -19.61 -24.80
C GLY A 1105 -14.97 -19.82 -24.83
N ALA A 1106 -14.28 -19.30 -25.85
CA ALA A 1106 -12.83 -19.33 -25.98
C ALA A 1106 -12.34 -18.27 -26.99
N VAL A 1107 -11.10 -17.80 -26.82
CA VAL A 1107 -10.41 -16.93 -27.79
C VAL A 1107 -10.26 -17.66 -29.14
N PHE A 1108 -10.54 -16.96 -30.23
CA PHE A 1108 -10.51 -17.52 -31.58
C PHE A 1108 -9.09 -17.98 -31.96
N GLY A 1109 -9.02 -19.18 -32.55
CA GLY A 1109 -7.75 -19.79 -32.96
C GLY A 1109 -6.97 -20.51 -31.86
N SER A 1110 -7.40 -20.50 -30.59
CA SER A 1110 -6.70 -21.18 -29.48
C SER A 1110 -6.39 -22.69 -29.73
N ASP A 1111 -7.34 -23.44 -30.31
CA ASP A 1111 -7.22 -24.89 -30.58
C ASP A 1111 -6.66 -25.24 -31.99
N ASP A 1112 -6.95 -24.44 -33.02
CA ASP A 1112 -6.61 -24.73 -34.43
C ASP A 1112 -6.41 -23.43 -35.25
N PRO A 1113 -5.40 -22.60 -34.93
CA PRO A 1113 -5.29 -21.25 -35.48
C PRO A 1113 -5.07 -21.23 -36.99
N LEU A 1114 -4.24 -22.17 -37.46
CA LEU A 1114 -3.79 -22.27 -38.85
C LEU A 1114 -4.90 -22.66 -39.84
N ASN A 1115 -6.03 -23.18 -39.35
CA ASN A 1115 -7.21 -23.49 -40.17
C ASN A 1115 -8.45 -22.65 -39.79
N THR A 1116 -8.31 -21.71 -38.85
CA THR A 1116 -9.36 -20.78 -38.40
C THR A 1116 -8.93 -19.33 -38.63
N VAL A 1117 -8.42 -18.63 -37.62
CA VAL A 1117 -8.11 -17.20 -37.66
C VAL A 1117 -7.16 -16.82 -38.82
N CYS A 1118 -6.12 -17.62 -39.09
CA CYS A 1118 -5.22 -17.39 -40.21
C CYS A 1118 -5.90 -17.54 -41.59
N GLN A 1119 -6.97 -18.32 -41.69
CA GLN A 1119 -7.78 -18.47 -42.92
C GLN A 1119 -8.95 -17.47 -42.99
N GLY A 1120 -9.27 -16.78 -41.89
CA GLY A 1120 -10.20 -15.65 -41.86
C GLY A 1120 -9.55 -14.38 -42.42
N CYS A 1121 -8.32 -14.08 -42.01
CA CYS A 1121 -7.59 -12.92 -42.51
C CYS A 1121 -6.94 -13.13 -43.90
N HIS A 1122 -6.38 -14.31 -44.19
CA HIS A 1122 -5.54 -14.48 -45.39
C HIS A 1122 -5.45 -15.94 -45.90
N GLY A 1123 -4.51 -16.18 -46.82
CA GLY A 1123 -4.25 -17.49 -47.42
C GLY A 1123 -3.46 -18.46 -46.52
N ASP A 1124 -3.01 -19.57 -47.11
CA ASP A 1124 -2.14 -20.56 -46.44
C ASP A 1124 -0.67 -20.12 -46.42
N GLU A 1125 -0.38 -19.02 -45.73
CA GLU A 1125 0.94 -18.38 -45.72
C GLU A 1125 1.90 -18.95 -44.65
N ARG A 1126 1.70 -20.22 -44.23
CA ARG A 1126 2.54 -20.92 -43.20
C ARG A 1126 4.03 -21.02 -43.52
N GLN A 1127 4.45 -20.66 -44.74
CA GLN A 1127 5.85 -20.62 -45.16
C GLN A 1127 6.51 -19.26 -44.89
N GLU A 1128 5.74 -18.24 -44.51
CA GLU A 1128 6.17 -16.87 -44.23
C GLU A 1128 6.20 -16.58 -42.71
N VAL A 1129 5.87 -17.57 -41.86
CA VAL A 1129 6.05 -17.52 -40.40
C VAL A 1129 7.52 -17.81 -40.05
N ALA A 1130 8.21 -16.80 -39.55
CA ALA A 1130 9.61 -16.85 -39.09
C ALA A 1130 9.80 -16.00 -37.83
N CYS A 1131 10.96 -16.11 -37.17
CA CYS A 1131 11.30 -15.27 -36.01
C CYS A 1131 12.21 -14.09 -36.37
N ASP A 1132 12.88 -14.18 -37.51
CA ASP A 1132 13.98 -13.31 -37.94
C ASP A 1132 13.92 -13.00 -39.45
N GLY A 1133 14.36 -11.81 -39.84
CA GLY A 1133 14.27 -11.30 -41.21
C GLY A 1133 13.03 -10.46 -41.49
N GLU A 1134 12.73 -10.23 -42.77
CA GLU A 1134 11.57 -9.46 -43.26
C GLU A 1134 10.27 -10.18 -42.87
N ASP A 1135 10.14 -11.45 -43.28
CA ASP A 1135 9.11 -12.41 -42.90
C ASP A 1135 8.91 -12.46 -41.36
N GLY A 1136 10.01 -12.43 -40.59
CA GLY A 1136 9.98 -12.46 -39.13
C GLY A 1136 9.47 -11.18 -38.48
N ARG A 1137 9.74 -10.00 -39.07
CA ARG A 1137 9.15 -8.73 -38.62
C ARG A 1137 7.66 -8.69 -38.95
N GLU A 1138 7.26 -9.09 -40.15
CA GLU A 1138 5.85 -9.15 -40.55
C GLU A 1138 5.06 -10.15 -39.70
N TRP A 1139 5.64 -11.29 -39.32
CA TRP A 1139 5.03 -12.16 -38.31
C TRP A 1139 4.89 -11.42 -36.98
N LYS A 1140 5.97 -10.90 -36.38
CA LYS A 1140 5.95 -10.19 -35.08
C LYS A 1140 4.95 -9.01 -35.01
N LEU A 1141 4.67 -8.33 -36.12
CA LEU A 1141 3.61 -7.30 -36.20
C LEU A 1141 2.20 -7.84 -35.93
N HIS A 1142 1.92 -9.12 -36.17
CA HIS A 1142 0.62 -9.72 -35.85
C HIS A 1142 0.31 -9.70 -34.34
N LEU A 1143 1.34 -9.74 -33.49
CA LEU A 1143 1.17 -9.54 -32.05
C LEU A 1143 1.20 -8.04 -31.69
N SER A 1144 2.15 -7.27 -32.21
CA SER A 1144 2.30 -5.83 -31.90
C SER A 1144 1.03 -5.01 -32.18
N GLU A 1145 0.41 -5.24 -33.33
CA GLU A 1145 -0.83 -4.60 -33.77
C GLU A 1145 -2.11 -5.31 -33.26
N GLY A 1146 -1.97 -6.43 -32.53
CA GLY A 1146 -3.11 -7.19 -32.00
C GLY A 1146 -3.94 -7.94 -33.04
N ARG A 1147 -3.38 -8.31 -34.20
CA ARG A 1147 -4.05 -9.15 -35.22
C ARG A 1147 -4.35 -10.56 -34.70
N VAL A 1148 -3.55 -11.05 -33.75
CA VAL A 1148 -3.77 -12.31 -33.01
C VAL A 1148 -3.57 -12.09 -31.51
N SER A 1149 -4.10 -12.99 -30.69
CA SER A 1149 -3.85 -13.02 -29.24
C SER A 1149 -2.50 -13.67 -28.90
N GLU A 1150 -1.98 -13.45 -27.69
CA GLU A 1150 -0.74 -14.09 -27.21
C GLU A 1150 -0.81 -15.62 -27.29
N SER A 1151 -1.94 -16.23 -26.90
CA SER A 1151 -2.13 -17.69 -26.96
C SER A 1151 -2.02 -18.25 -28.39
N VAL A 1152 -2.51 -17.51 -29.39
CA VAL A 1152 -2.41 -17.88 -30.81
C VAL A 1152 -0.98 -17.67 -31.32
N TRP A 1153 -0.36 -16.55 -30.93
CA TRP A 1153 1.02 -16.21 -31.25
C TRP A 1153 1.99 -17.31 -30.79
N GLU A 1154 1.91 -17.71 -29.52
CA GLU A 1154 2.77 -18.72 -28.92
C GLU A 1154 2.56 -20.10 -29.55
N HIS A 1155 1.31 -20.50 -29.79
CA HIS A 1155 0.96 -21.76 -30.45
C HIS A 1155 1.55 -21.82 -31.87
N VAL A 1156 1.26 -20.82 -32.71
CA VAL A 1156 1.69 -20.80 -34.13
C VAL A 1156 3.22 -20.71 -34.24
N SER A 1157 3.85 -19.84 -33.46
CA SER A 1157 5.31 -19.71 -33.45
C SER A 1157 5.97 -21.02 -33.02
N THR A 1158 5.46 -21.67 -31.97
CA THR A 1158 6.03 -22.91 -31.43
C THR A 1158 5.87 -24.09 -32.39
N ASP A 1159 4.72 -24.28 -33.04
CA ASP A 1159 4.52 -25.38 -34.01
C ASP A 1159 5.35 -25.21 -35.28
N LEU A 1160 5.41 -23.99 -35.83
CA LEU A 1160 6.05 -23.74 -37.13
C LEU A 1160 7.56 -23.45 -37.03
N THR A 1161 8.03 -22.77 -35.97
CA THR A 1161 9.45 -22.40 -35.80
C THR A 1161 10.19 -23.26 -34.77
N GLY A 1162 9.46 -23.88 -33.83
CA GLY A 1162 10.03 -24.56 -32.67
C GLY A 1162 10.38 -23.64 -31.49
N SER A 1163 9.90 -22.39 -31.51
CA SER A 1163 10.08 -21.40 -30.43
C SER A 1163 8.96 -20.34 -30.45
N THR A 1164 8.86 -19.55 -29.40
CA THR A 1164 7.94 -18.40 -29.28
C THR A 1164 8.41 -17.13 -30.03
N CYS A 1165 9.46 -17.23 -30.84
CA CYS A 1165 10.05 -16.12 -31.59
C CYS A 1165 10.46 -14.91 -30.74
N GLU A 1166 11.13 -15.21 -29.62
CA GLU A 1166 11.63 -14.24 -28.63
C GLU A 1166 10.54 -13.55 -27.80
N TRP A 1167 9.27 -13.92 -27.96
CA TRP A 1167 8.26 -13.75 -26.92
C TRP A 1167 8.56 -14.68 -25.74
#